data_AF-A0A9Q0IU63-F1
#
_entry.id   AF-A0A9Q0IU63-F1
#
_cell.length_a   1.000
_cell.length_b   1.000
_cell.length_c   1.000
_cell.angle_alpha   90.00
_cell.angle_beta   90.00
_cell.angle_gamma   90.00
#
_symmetry.space_group_name_H-M   'P 1'
#
loop_
_entity.id
_entity.type
_entity.pdbx_description
1 polymer ?
#
loop_
_entity_poly.entity_id
_entity_poly.type
_entity_poly.pdbx_seq_one_letter_code
_entity_poly.pdbx_strand_id
1 'polypeptide(L)'
;MLRTTATITKTRVEVQLVTHCDPPRVHAHSLVGRQCTESGTCTLDVGPNDLTASFSNLDAEETSMVKEAKELGKVMDLNIVRLRFTAYLQDKSPNASNLKISRMDKTCGSSLGGEQIFLLCDKVQKDDIEIRFYEEDEEGAWEAFGDFSPTDVHKQYAIVFRTPPYHNVEIQRPVTVFLQLKRKKAGDSSDPKQFTYVPHFHDKEEKSRPPGSGPAHARALLQYCSSGDPRVLLALQRHLCGVQDQNGDTPLHLAIIHQQSGVAHQLIHTLLSSHQNNILNTPNQLRQTPLHLAVISGQVRLVEGLLRAGADPSLVDMNGRSPLHLAALSADEALLRPLLAHLGERHAHLVNMADYHGLHPLHLSVKRGGERCLRLLVGGGAKINAGEQKGGSSALHLAVRDNLFKVACFLITELKADVNMSTFGGNTPLHLAASLGSPTLCSMLIAAGADKNLENDEPLFFSSSSSSEEDEDQDEDRPIRAQHRGSEAASQPINTRKRPASGHTPLHLATCQKVKKLLDPRHSPRTSCHSNKKIKSSSPEPQQGVLDTETLSQLLGVLSVGEVPWRELADRLGMMTLAHLYQDSPSPCQHLLHSYQLGGGAVEGLVGALEGLGLTEGVRVLRQAQLHQDKHSTDATVDSGFGSQPMEEAVEEPPPVVNQ
;
A
#
# COMPACT_ATOMS: atom_id res chain seq x y z
N MET A 1 -18.62 -75.91 -13.78
CA MET A 1 -17.34 -75.71 -14.50
C MET A 1 -17.54 -74.65 -15.57
N LEU A 2 -17.27 -73.38 -15.26
CA LEU A 2 -17.21 -72.30 -16.25
C LEU A 2 -15.76 -72.18 -16.71
N ARG A 3 -15.47 -72.61 -17.94
CA ARG A 3 -14.26 -72.20 -18.65
C ARG A 3 -14.62 -70.96 -19.46
N THR A 4 -14.30 -69.79 -18.93
CA THR A 4 -14.32 -68.54 -19.70
C THR A 4 -12.88 -68.24 -20.10
N THR A 5 -12.51 -68.60 -21.33
CA THR A 5 -11.23 -68.21 -21.94
C THR A 5 -11.34 -66.75 -22.35
N ALA A 6 -10.74 -65.84 -21.58
CA ALA A 6 -10.56 -64.45 -21.99
C ALA A 6 -9.42 -64.38 -23.02
N THR A 7 -9.72 -64.01 -24.25
CA THR A 7 -8.72 -63.70 -25.28
C THR A 7 -8.18 -62.29 -25.04
N ILE A 8 -7.01 -62.20 -24.38
CA ILE A 8 -6.26 -60.96 -24.17
C ILE A 8 -5.85 -60.43 -25.55
N THR A 9 -6.23 -59.20 -25.92
CA THR A 9 -5.98 -58.70 -27.28
C THR A 9 -4.70 -57.89 -27.44
N LYS A 10 -4.27 -57.06 -26.47
CA LYS A 10 -2.94 -56.39 -26.39
C LYS A 10 -2.63 -55.93 -24.96
N THR A 11 -1.36 -55.98 -24.55
CA THR A 11 -0.88 -55.49 -23.24
C THR A 11 0.24 -54.48 -23.44
N ARG A 12 0.14 -53.29 -22.83
CA ARG A 12 1.23 -52.29 -22.85
C ARG A 12 2.01 -52.36 -21.54
N VAL A 13 3.34 -52.48 -21.62
CA VAL A 13 4.25 -52.55 -20.47
C VAL A 13 5.16 -51.33 -20.45
N GLU A 14 5.23 -50.63 -19.32
CA GLU A 14 6.08 -49.45 -19.12
C GLU A 14 7.09 -49.68 -17.98
N VAL A 15 8.33 -49.24 -18.20
CA VAL A 15 9.46 -49.43 -17.27
C VAL A 15 10.15 -48.10 -16.97
N GLN A 16 10.43 -47.83 -15.69
CA GLN A 16 11.09 -46.60 -15.21
C GLN A 16 12.06 -46.86 -14.05
N LEU A 17 13.14 -46.05 -13.96
CA LEU A 17 14.07 -46.01 -12.82
C LEU A 17 13.48 -45.23 -11.64
N VAL A 18 13.46 -45.84 -10.46
CA VAL A 18 12.96 -45.23 -9.23
C VAL A 18 13.93 -45.43 -8.06
N THR A 19 13.93 -44.47 -7.13
CA THR A 19 14.69 -44.56 -5.87
C THR A 19 14.19 -45.74 -5.01
N HIS A 20 15.07 -46.35 -4.22
CA HIS A 20 14.70 -47.40 -3.25
C HIS A 20 13.84 -46.91 -2.05
N CYS A 21 13.51 -45.62 -1.96
CA CYS A 21 12.65 -45.08 -0.89
C CYS A 21 11.20 -45.56 -1.02
N ASP A 22 10.45 -45.57 0.08
CA ASP A 22 9.01 -45.86 0.11
C ASP A 22 8.24 -44.60 0.56
N PRO A 23 7.36 -43.99 -0.26
CA PRO A 23 6.98 -44.41 -1.62
C PRO A 23 8.09 -44.17 -2.67
N PRO A 24 8.20 -45.05 -3.69
CA PRO A 24 9.24 -44.94 -4.72
C PRO A 24 9.04 -43.68 -5.55
N ARG A 25 10.08 -42.84 -5.60
CA ARG A 25 10.13 -41.62 -6.40
C ARG A 25 10.91 -41.86 -7.69
N VAL A 26 10.54 -41.16 -8.75
CA VAL A 26 11.28 -41.19 -10.04
C VAL A 26 12.72 -40.77 -9.78
N HIS A 27 13.66 -41.59 -10.25
CA HIS A 27 15.07 -41.28 -10.14
C HIS A 27 15.42 -40.18 -11.17
N ALA A 28 16.34 -39.27 -10.84
CA ALA A 28 16.70 -38.15 -11.71
C ALA A 28 17.36 -38.57 -13.05
N HIS A 29 17.70 -39.85 -13.19
CA HIS A 29 18.38 -40.38 -14.37
C HIS A 29 17.42 -41.21 -15.22
N SER A 30 17.54 -41.06 -16.52
CA SER A 30 16.70 -41.68 -17.54
C SER A 30 17.28 -43.02 -18.01
N LEU A 31 16.42 -44.00 -18.33
CA LEU A 31 16.84 -45.20 -19.05
C LEU A 31 17.23 -44.83 -20.48
N VAL A 32 18.29 -45.45 -21.00
CA VAL A 32 18.79 -45.22 -22.37
C VAL A 32 18.57 -46.49 -23.20
N GLY A 33 18.06 -46.31 -24.43
CA GLY A 33 17.77 -47.41 -25.34
C GLY A 33 16.83 -47.00 -26.47
N ARG A 34 16.78 -47.78 -27.56
CA ARG A 34 15.98 -47.47 -28.77
C ARG A 34 14.47 -47.29 -28.52
N GLN A 35 13.94 -47.72 -27.38
CA GLN A 35 12.52 -47.69 -27.05
C GLN A 35 12.20 -46.80 -25.83
N CYS A 36 13.10 -45.89 -25.47
CA CYS A 36 12.94 -45.01 -24.32
C CYS A 36 12.57 -43.59 -24.78
N THR A 37 11.65 -42.97 -24.04
CA THR A 37 11.18 -41.59 -24.23
C THR A 37 12.18 -40.59 -23.68
N GLU A 38 12.09 -39.31 -24.08
CA GLU A 38 12.95 -38.22 -23.57
C GLU A 38 12.92 -38.10 -22.03
N SER A 39 11.83 -38.55 -21.41
CA SER A 39 11.65 -38.62 -19.94
C SER A 39 12.17 -39.90 -19.29
N GLY A 40 12.95 -40.73 -19.99
CA GLY A 40 13.60 -41.92 -19.42
C GLY A 40 12.67 -43.09 -19.10
N THR A 41 11.50 -43.14 -19.72
CA THR A 41 10.54 -44.25 -19.59
C THR A 41 10.54 -45.09 -20.85
N CYS A 42 10.62 -46.41 -20.73
CA CYS A 42 10.63 -47.32 -21.88
C CYS A 42 9.31 -48.09 -21.95
N THR A 43 8.70 -48.13 -23.13
CA THR A 43 7.34 -48.66 -23.33
C THR A 43 7.34 -49.72 -24.43
N LEU A 44 6.73 -50.88 -24.17
CA LEU A 44 6.58 -51.95 -25.14
C LEU A 44 5.12 -52.43 -25.20
N ASP A 45 4.58 -52.52 -26.41
CA ASP A 45 3.27 -53.10 -26.67
C ASP A 45 3.43 -54.58 -27.06
N VAL A 46 2.83 -55.46 -26.26
CA VAL A 46 2.88 -56.92 -26.42
C VAL A 46 1.59 -57.39 -27.07
N GLY A 47 1.73 -58.15 -28.16
CA GLY A 47 0.60 -58.72 -28.89
C GLY A 47 -0.05 -59.91 -28.15
N PRO A 48 -1.21 -60.39 -28.64
CA PRO A 48 -1.96 -61.47 -28.00
C PRO A 48 -1.28 -62.83 -28.03
N ASN A 49 -0.27 -63.02 -28.90
CA ASN A 49 0.48 -64.27 -29.07
C ASN A 49 1.87 -64.24 -28.40
N ASP A 50 2.29 -63.09 -27.87
CA ASP A 50 3.60 -62.91 -27.28
C ASP A 50 3.49 -63.07 -25.75
N LEU A 51 4.00 -64.18 -25.22
CA LEU A 51 3.95 -64.50 -23.78
C LEU A 51 5.06 -63.80 -22.99
N THR A 52 6.04 -63.20 -23.66
CA THR A 52 7.21 -62.56 -23.04
C THR A 52 7.49 -61.20 -23.67
N ALA A 53 7.69 -60.19 -22.81
CA ALA A 53 8.18 -58.87 -23.18
C ALA A 53 9.67 -58.77 -22.84
N SER A 54 10.53 -58.55 -23.83
CA SER A 54 11.96 -58.33 -23.59
C SER A 54 12.38 -56.96 -24.13
N PHE A 55 13.12 -56.22 -23.31
CA PHE A 55 13.73 -54.97 -23.70
C PHE A 55 15.21 -55.23 -23.97
N SER A 56 15.54 -55.53 -25.23
CA SER A 56 16.85 -56.06 -25.63
C SER A 56 18.00 -55.05 -25.60
N ASN A 57 17.72 -53.75 -25.38
CA ASN A 57 18.72 -52.67 -25.37
C ASN A 57 18.51 -51.70 -24.19
N LEU A 58 18.14 -52.20 -23.01
CA LEU A 58 18.13 -51.39 -21.79
C LEU A 58 19.54 -51.38 -21.19
N ASP A 59 20.34 -50.40 -21.60
CA ASP A 59 21.60 -50.12 -20.92
C ASP A 59 21.39 -48.88 -20.06
N ALA A 60 21.47 -49.06 -18.74
CA ALA A 60 21.85 -47.93 -17.88
C ALA A 60 23.35 -47.78 -18.10
N GLU A 61 23.76 -46.93 -19.04
CA GLU A 61 25.19 -46.72 -19.31
C GLU A 61 25.87 -46.15 -18.07
N GLU A 62 26.40 -47.05 -17.24
CA GLU A 62 27.19 -46.75 -16.04
C GLU A 62 28.32 -45.76 -16.38
N THR A 63 28.86 -45.83 -17.60
CA THR A 63 29.93 -44.95 -18.10
C THR A 63 29.53 -43.50 -18.36
N SER A 64 28.29 -43.23 -18.78
CA SER A 64 27.78 -41.87 -18.98
C SER A 64 27.45 -41.21 -17.63
N MET A 65 26.79 -41.97 -16.76
CA MET A 65 26.38 -41.53 -15.43
C MET A 65 27.57 -41.33 -14.48
N VAL A 66 28.61 -42.18 -14.56
CA VAL A 66 29.84 -42.03 -13.75
C VAL A 66 30.70 -40.85 -14.20
N LYS A 67 30.66 -40.47 -15.49
CA LYS A 67 31.35 -39.26 -15.99
C LYS A 67 30.72 -37.99 -15.44
N GLU A 68 29.39 -37.90 -15.49
CA GLU A 68 28.62 -36.77 -14.96
C GLU A 68 28.73 -36.69 -13.42
N ALA A 69 28.76 -37.83 -12.73
CA ALA A 69 29.02 -37.90 -11.28
C ALA A 69 30.42 -37.42 -10.90
N LYS A 70 31.43 -37.70 -11.75
CA LYS A 70 32.81 -37.21 -11.57
C LYS A 70 32.92 -35.70 -11.82
N GLU A 71 32.23 -35.17 -12.82
CA GLU A 71 32.15 -33.72 -13.07
C GLU A 71 31.43 -32.97 -11.95
N LEU A 72 30.46 -33.61 -11.30
CA LEU A 72 29.69 -33.04 -10.18
C LEU A 72 30.27 -33.36 -8.78
N GLY A 73 31.41 -34.06 -8.71
CA GLY A 73 32.11 -34.38 -7.44
C GLY A 73 31.33 -35.25 -6.45
N LYS A 74 30.30 -35.99 -6.90
CA LYS A 74 29.44 -36.81 -6.03
C LYS A 74 29.72 -38.29 -6.25
N VAL A 75 30.02 -39.03 -5.18
CA VAL A 75 30.09 -40.49 -5.20
C VAL A 75 28.66 -41.03 -5.37
N MET A 76 28.40 -41.73 -6.47
CA MET A 76 27.11 -42.36 -6.76
C MET A 76 27.12 -43.84 -6.38
N ASP A 77 26.26 -44.23 -5.44
CA ASP A 77 25.96 -45.63 -5.16
C ASP A 77 24.83 -46.12 -6.08
N LEU A 78 25.19 -46.70 -7.23
CA LEU A 78 24.24 -47.32 -8.17
C LEU A 78 23.57 -48.60 -7.63
N ASN A 79 24.01 -49.07 -6.47
CA ASN A 79 23.49 -50.28 -5.82
C ASN A 79 22.05 -50.13 -5.28
N ILE A 80 21.43 -48.95 -5.36
CA ILE A 80 20.18 -48.63 -4.63
C ILE A 80 19.08 -48.08 -5.57
N VAL A 81 18.96 -48.60 -6.78
CA VAL A 81 17.90 -48.23 -7.73
C VAL A 81 16.97 -49.42 -8.01
N ARG A 82 15.64 -49.18 -8.05
CA ARG A 82 14.63 -50.20 -8.38
C ARG A 82 14.01 -49.89 -9.75
N LEU A 83 13.58 -50.94 -10.47
CA LEU A 83 12.79 -50.80 -11.69
C LEU A 83 11.30 -50.95 -11.35
N ARG A 84 10.47 -50.03 -11.83
CA ARG A 84 9.01 -50.11 -11.70
C ARG A 84 8.41 -50.59 -13.02
N PHE A 85 7.62 -51.66 -12.97
CA PHE A 85 6.86 -52.17 -14.12
C PHE A 85 5.37 -51.83 -13.97
N THR A 86 4.77 -51.28 -15.01
CA THR A 86 3.33 -51.02 -15.07
C THR A 86 2.74 -51.64 -16.34
N ALA A 87 1.77 -52.54 -16.20
CA ALA A 87 1.13 -53.22 -17.33
C ALA A 87 -0.35 -52.83 -17.45
N TYR A 88 -0.78 -52.50 -18.66
CA TYR A 88 -2.17 -52.14 -18.98
C TYR A 88 -2.80 -53.21 -19.89
N LEU A 89 -3.87 -53.84 -19.42
CA LEU A 89 -4.68 -54.80 -20.20
C LEU A 89 -5.83 -54.07 -20.88
N GLN A 90 -5.95 -54.19 -22.20
CA GLN A 90 -7.02 -53.56 -22.96
C GLN A 90 -8.09 -54.59 -23.35
N ASP A 91 -9.23 -54.59 -22.65
CA ASP A 91 -10.34 -55.51 -22.91
C ASP A 91 -11.38 -54.86 -23.85
N LYS A 92 -11.74 -55.55 -24.94
CA LYS A 92 -12.78 -55.09 -25.88
C LYS A 92 -13.66 -56.25 -26.32
N SER A 93 -14.81 -56.43 -25.66
CA SER A 93 -16.00 -57.02 -26.28
C SER A 93 -17.28 -56.26 -25.88
N PRO A 94 -18.24 -56.00 -26.79
CA PRO A 94 -19.21 -54.92 -26.60
C PRO A 94 -20.63 -55.34 -26.19
N ASN A 95 -20.91 -56.62 -25.91
CA ASN A 95 -22.29 -57.11 -25.72
C ASN A 95 -22.47 -58.18 -24.61
N ALA A 96 -21.52 -58.32 -23.68
CA ALA A 96 -21.69 -59.22 -22.54
C ALA A 96 -20.87 -58.73 -21.35
N SER A 97 -21.42 -57.82 -20.56
CA SER A 97 -21.08 -57.70 -19.14
C SER A 97 -22.05 -56.72 -18.49
N ASN A 98 -22.58 -57.15 -17.35
CA ASN A 98 -23.51 -56.49 -16.46
C ASN A 98 -23.61 -54.97 -16.62
N LEU A 99 -24.84 -54.44 -16.70
CA LEU A 99 -25.08 -53.01 -16.50
C LEU A 99 -24.42 -52.62 -15.18
N LYS A 100 -23.47 -51.69 -15.23
CA LYS A 100 -22.77 -51.24 -14.04
C LYS A 100 -22.71 -49.73 -14.01
N ILE A 101 -23.01 -49.18 -12.85
CA ILE A 101 -22.83 -47.76 -12.55
C ILE A 101 -21.40 -47.58 -12.06
N SER A 102 -20.52 -47.09 -12.94
CA SER A 102 -19.10 -46.91 -12.66
C SER A 102 -18.86 -45.68 -11.79
N ARG A 103 -19.51 -44.54 -12.09
CA ARG A 103 -19.37 -43.31 -11.32
C ARG A 103 -20.60 -42.41 -11.47
N MET A 104 -20.82 -41.52 -10.52
CA MET A 104 -21.85 -40.48 -10.58
C MET A 104 -21.19 -39.16 -10.17
N ASP A 105 -21.48 -38.07 -10.88
CA ASP A 105 -20.90 -36.75 -10.61
C ASP A 105 -21.51 -36.11 -9.34
N LYS A 106 -20.70 -35.26 -8.69
CA LYS A 106 -20.98 -34.46 -7.48
C LYS A 106 -21.84 -35.14 -6.41
N THR A 107 -21.15 -35.62 -5.36
CA THR A 107 -21.69 -35.92 -4.02
C THR A 107 -22.93 -36.81 -3.99
N CYS A 108 -22.68 -38.09 -3.73
CA CYS A 108 -23.58 -38.93 -2.98
C CYS A 108 -24.13 -38.13 -1.77
N GLY A 109 -25.43 -37.86 -1.73
CA GLY A 109 -26.08 -37.70 -0.43
C GLY A 109 -27.19 -36.67 -0.25
N SER A 110 -27.55 -35.81 -1.21
CA SER A 110 -28.59 -34.79 -0.94
C SER A 110 -29.18 -34.17 -2.22
N SER A 111 -30.27 -34.70 -2.76
CA SER A 111 -31.08 -33.96 -3.74
C SER A 111 -32.49 -33.71 -3.22
N LEU A 112 -33.10 -32.62 -3.70
CA LEU A 112 -34.51 -32.27 -3.45
C LEU A 112 -35.46 -32.83 -4.53
N GLY A 113 -34.91 -33.53 -5.53
CA GLY A 113 -35.59 -33.90 -6.78
C GLY A 113 -35.54 -32.78 -7.83
N GLY A 114 -35.51 -33.14 -9.12
CA GLY A 114 -35.49 -32.21 -10.27
C GLY A 114 -34.10 -31.73 -10.72
N GLU A 115 -33.06 -32.07 -9.97
CA GLU A 115 -31.66 -31.75 -10.27
C GLU A 115 -31.10 -32.64 -11.38
N GLN A 116 -30.26 -32.05 -12.24
CA GLN A 116 -29.55 -32.77 -13.29
C GLN A 116 -28.31 -33.46 -12.72
N ILE A 117 -28.22 -34.78 -12.92
CA ILE A 117 -27.12 -35.62 -12.48
C ILE A 117 -26.45 -36.28 -13.67
N PHE A 118 -25.13 -36.39 -13.61
CA PHE A 118 -24.32 -37.12 -14.58
C PHE A 118 -23.98 -38.51 -14.03
N LEU A 119 -24.35 -39.54 -14.77
CA LEU A 119 -24.08 -40.93 -14.46
C LEU A 119 -23.12 -41.51 -15.50
N LEU A 120 -21.99 -42.04 -15.06
CA LEU A 120 -21.08 -42.83 -15.88
C LEU A 120 -21.37 -44.30 -15.68
N CYS A 121 -21.67 -44.99 -16.77
CA CYS A 121 -22.01 -46.39 -16.80
C CYS A 121 -21.21 -47.13 -17.85
N ASP A 122 -21.24 -48.46 -17.76
CA ASP A 122 -20.73 -49.31 -18.83
C ASP A 122 -21.60 -49.16 -20.09
N LYS A 123 -21.16 -49.73 -21.21
CA LYS A 123 -21.74 -49.46 -22.54
C LYS A 123 -23.25 -49.70 -22.58
N VAL A 124 -24.05 -48.65 -22.74
CA VAL A 124 -25.52 -48.69 -22.85
C VAL A 124 -26.05 -48.36 -24.24
N GLN A 125 -27.21 -48.92 -24.59
CA GLN A 125 -27.95 -48.54 -25.79
C GLN A 125 -28.91 -47.40 -25.46
N LYS A 126 -28.90 -46.33 -26.26
CA LYS A 126 -29.61 -45.08 -25.95
C LYS A 126 -31.12 -45.25 -25.80
N ASP A 127 -31.73 -46.17 -26.56
CA ASP A 127 -33.17 -46.39 -26.58
C ASP A 127 -33.63 -47.57 -25.69
N ASP A 128 -32.69 -48.24 -25.02
CA ASP A 128 -32.93 -49.45 -24.21
C ASP A 128 -32.32 -49.31 -22.81
N ILE A 129 -32.47 -48.13 -22.19
CA ILE A 129 -31.99 -47.86 -20.84
C ILE A 129 -32.95 -46.95 -20.09
N GLU A 130 -33.16 -47.23 -18.80
CA GLU A 130 -33.89 -46.42 -17.83
C GLU A 130 -33.15 -46.40 -16.49
N ILE A 131 -33.36 -45.34 -15.72
CA ILE A 131 -32.79 -45.17 -14.37
C ILE A 131 -33.95 -45.25 -13.39
N ARG A 132 -33.96 -46.31 -12.58
CA ARG A 132 -35.01 -46.60 -11.59
C ARG A 132 -34.54 -46.18 -10.19
N PHE A 133 -35.41 -45.49 -9.46
CA PHE A 133 -35.30 -45.16 -8.04
C PHE A 133 -36.36 -45.96 -7.29
N TYR A 134 -36.01 -46.60 -6.19
CA TYR A 134 -36.99 -47.34 -5.39
C TYR A 134 -36.61 -47.45 -3.91
N GLU A 135 -37.64 -47.68 -3.10
CA GLU A 135 -37.55 -47.94 -1.65
C GLU A 135 -38.27 -49.25 -1.35
N GLU A 136 -37.64 -50.13 -0.54
CA GLU A 136 -38.21 -51.41 -0.15
C GLU A 136 -38.73 -51.32 1.29
N ASP A 137 -40.04 -51.07 1.45
CA ASP A 137 -40.74 -51.10 2.75
C ASP A 137 -41.83 -52.17 2.78
N GLU A 138 -42.15 -52.69 3.98
CA GLU A 138 -43.07 -53.83 4.19
C GLU A 138 -44.54 -53.58 3.77
N GLU A 139 -44.97 -52.33 3.52
CA GLU A 139 -46.37 -52.00 3.20
C GLU A 139 -46.58 -51.26 1.85
N GLY A 140 -45.57 -51.15 1.00
CA GLY A 140 -45.74 -50.62 -0.36
C GLY A 140 -44.47 -49.99 -0.94
N ALA A 141 -43.82 -50.69 -1.86
CA ALA A 141 -42.58 -50.23 -2.49
C ALA A 141 -42.82 -49.01 -3.39
N TRP A 142 -42.18 -47.87 -3.08
CA TRP A 142 -42.16 -46.70 -3.96
C TRP A 142 -41.19 -46.95 -5.11
N GLU A 143 -41.60 -46.62 -6.34
CA GLU A 143 -40.69 -46.55 -7.49
C GLU A 143 -40.92 -45.32 -8.34
N ALA A 144 -39.82 -44.76 -8.87
CA ALA A 144 -39.82 -43.63 -9.79
C ALA A 144 -38.67 -43.73 -10.79
N PHE A 145 -38.74 -42.98 -11.89
CA PHE A 145 -37.74 -43.02 -12.96
C PHE A 145 -37.11 -41.65 -13.18
N GLY A 146 -35.80 -41.64 -13.47
CA GLY A 146 -35.09 -40.44 -13.90
C GLY A 146 -35.54 -39.98 -15.29
N ASP A 147 -35.70 -38.68 -15.47
CA ASP A 147 -36.15 -38.09 -16.73
C ASP A 147 -34.95 -37.70 -17.61
N PHE A 148 -34.86 -38.29 -18.80
CA PHE A 148 -33.83 -38.01 -19.80
C PHE A 148 -34.25 -38.46 -21.20
N SER A 149 -33.65 -37.85 -22.22
CA SER A 149 -33.86 -38.17 -23.62
C SER A 149 -32.70 -39.01 -24.19
N PRO A 150 -32.88 -39.72 -25.32
CA PRO A 150 -31.80 -40.46 -25.98
C PRO A 150 -30.60 -39.57 -26.38
N THR A 151 -30.82 -38.26 -26.57
CA THR A 151 -29.75 -37.30 -26.85
C THR A 151 -28.85 -37.02 -25.64
N ASP A 152 -29.37 -37.22 -24.43
CA ASP A 152 -28.64 -37.02 -23.16
C ASP A 152 -27.70 -38.19 -22.82
N VAL A 153 -27.75 -39.27 -23.62
CA VAL A 153 -26.82 -40.39 -23.56
C VAL A 153 -25.61 -40.10 -24.45
N HIS A 154 -24.52 -39.65 -23.84
CA HIS A 154 -23.27 -39.31 -24.52
C HIS A 154 -22.38 -40.53 -24.71
N LYS A 155 -22.03 -40.78 -25.98
CA LYS A 155 -21.07 -41.81 -26.41
C LYS A 155 -21.34 -43.22 -25.85
N GLN A 156 -22.58 -43.55 -25.45
CA GLN A 156 -22.98 -44.83 -24.84
C GLN A 156 -22.40 -45.13 -23.44
N TYR A 157 -21.74 -44.16 -22.78
CA TYR A 157 -21.11 -44.40 -21.46
C TYR A 157 -21.48 -43.35 -20.40
N ALA A 158 -22.14 -42.26 -20.79
CA ALA A 158 -22.55 -41.20 -19.90
C ALA A 158 -24.02 -40.86 -20.12
N ILE A 159 -24.79 -40.72 -19.05
CA ILE A 159 -26.20 -40.35 -19.07
C ILE A 159 -26.37 -39.11 -18.21
N VAL A 160 -26.98 -38.07 -18.78
CA VAL A 160 -27.43 -36.89 -18.03
C VAL A 160 -28.93 -37.03 -17.82
N PHE A 161 -29.41 -36.96 -16.58
CA PHE A 161 -30.82 -37.12 -16.28
C PHE A 161 -31.27 -36.24 -15.11
N ARG A 162 -32.56 -35.92 -15.05
CA ARG A 162 -33.16 -35.23 -13.90
C ARG A 162 -33.69 -36.26 -12.89
N THR A 163 -33.35 -36.07 -11.63
CA THR A 163 -33.86 -36.93 -10.54
C THR A 163 -35.37 -36.76 -10.37
N PRO A 164 -36.12 -37.84 -10.11
CA PRO A 164 -37.54 -37.73 -9.75
C PRO A 164 -37.69 -37.07 -8.37
N PRO A 165 -38.82 -36.40 -8.09
CA PRO A 165 -39.14 -35.98 -6.72
C PRO A 165 -39.45 -37.22 -5.86
N TYR A 166 -39.03 -37.20 -4.59
CA TYR A 166 -39.42 -38.22 -3.63
C TYR A 166 -40.92 -38.13 -3.32
N HIS A 167 -41.60 -39.27 -3.12
CA HIS A 167 -43.06 -39.29 -2.96
C HIS A 167 -43.57 -38.47 -1.77
N ASN A 168 -42.75 -38.34 -0.72
CA ASN A 168 -43.04 -37.50 0.42
C ASN A 168 -42.15 -36.26 0.39
N VAL A 169 -42.75 -35.10 0.08
CA VAL A 169 -42.01 -33.83 -0.05
C VAL A 169 -41.60 -33.27 1.33
N GLU A 170 -42.17 -33.77 2.42
CA GLU A 170 -41.95 -33.27 3.79
C GLU A 170 -41.08 -34.20 4.65
N ILE A 171 -40.01 -34.77 4.09
CA ILE A 171 -39.04 -35.51 4.92
C ILE A 171 -38.35 -34.54 5.89
N GLN A 172 -38.23 -34.94 7.17
CA GLN A 172 -37.53 -34.15 8.22
C GLN A 172 -36.09 -34.62 8.47
N ARG A 173 -35.74 -35.80 7.96
CA ARG A 173 -34.44 -36.44 8.06
C ARG A 173 -34.05 -37.00 6.69
N PRO A 174 -32.74 -37.12 6.37
CA PRO A 174 -32.31 -37.71 5.12
C PRO A 174 -32.89 -39.12 4.94
N VAL A 175 -33.47 -39.39 3.76
CA VAL A 175 -34.03 -40.69 3.39
C VAL A 175 -33.17 -41.30 2.29
N THR A 176 -32.72 -42.53 2.48
CA THR A 176 -31.87 -43.25 1.53
C THR A 176 -32.71 -44.23 0.73
N VAL A 177 -32.72 -44.06 -0.59
CA VAL A 177 -33.35 -44.94 -1.57
C VAL A 177 -32.28 -45.66 -2.42
N PHE A 178 -32.70 -46.61 -3.24
CA PHE A 178 -31.83 -47.30 -4.18
C PHE A 178 -32.02 -46.79 -5.61
N LEU A 179 -30.91 -46.62 -6.32
CA LEU A 179 -30.82 -46.24 -7.73
C LEU A 179 -30.24 -47.41 -8.53
N GLN A 180 -30.89 -47.75 -9.65
CA GLN A 180 -30.49 -48.88 -10.51
C GLN A 180 -30.65 -48.53 -12.00
N LEU A 181 -29.71 -48.97 -12.83
CA LEU A 181 -29.87 -48.96 -14.29
C LEU A 181 -30.64 -50.19 -14.73
N LYS A 182 -31.63 -50.02 -15.61
CA LYS A 182 -32.47 -51.12 -16.11
C LYS A 182 -32.65 -51.03 -17.63
N ARG A 183 -32.53 -52.16 -18.34
CA ARG A 183 -32.88 -52.25 -19.77
C ARG A 183 -34.38 -52.33 -19.97
N LYS A 184 -34.93 -51.57 -20.92
CA LYS A 184 -36.37 -51.55 -21.22
C LYS A 184 -36.86 -52.89 -21.77
N LYS A 185 -36.06 -53.53 -22.64
CA LYS A 185 -36.43 -54.74 -23.37
C LYS A 185 -36.04 -56.04 -22.66
N ALA A 186 -34.86 -56.07 -22.04
CA ALA A 186 -34.28 -57.29 -21.47
C ALA A 186 -34.57 -57.46 -19.97
N GLY A 187 -34.94 -56.38 -19.25
CA GLY A 187 -35.17 -56.43 -17.80
C GLY A 187 -33.89 -56.55 -16.96
N ASP A 188 -32.73 -56.75 -17.57
CA ASP A 188 -31.44 -56.74 -16.89
C ASP A 188 -31.27 -55.43 -16.10
N SER A 189 -30.78 -55.55 -14.88
CA SER A 189 -30.61 -54.42 -13.99
C SER A 189 -29.21 -54.44 -13.35
N SER A 190 -28.65 -53.26 -13.07
CA SER A 190 -27.34 -53.13 -12.42
C SER A 190 -27.38 -53.48 -10.94
N ASP A 191 -26.24 -53.56 -10.25
CA ASP A 191 -26.26 -53.53 -8.79
C ASP A 191 -26.90 -52.23 -8.28
N PRO A 192 -27.72 -52.27 -7.21
CA PRO A 192 -28.35 -51.09 -6.65
C PRO A 192 -27.32 -50.19 -5.98
N LYS A 193 -27.44 -48.89 -6.20
CA LYS A 193 -26.57 -47.86 -5.62
C LYS A 193 -27.38 -46.96 -4.71
N GLN A 194 -26.90 -46.73 -3.50
CA GLN A 194 -27.59 -45.86 -2.54
C GLN A 194 -27.62 -44.41 -3.03
N PHE A 195 -28.78 -43.78 -2.88
CA PHE A 195 -29.04 -42.39 -3.20
C PHE A 195 -29.84 -41.77 -2.07
N THR A 196 -29.43 -40.61 -1.56
CA THR A 196 -30.08 -40.00 -0.39
C THR A 196 -30.79 -38.71 -0.78
N TYR A 197 -32.10 -38.67 -0.54
CA TYR A 197 -32.89 -37.45 -0.54
C TYR A 197 -32.71 -36.75 0.79
N VAL A 198 -32.51 -35.43 0.78
CA VAL A 198 -32.35 -34.65 2.00
C VAL A 198 -33.58 -33.79 2.25
N PRO A 199 -34.00 -33.66 3.52
CA PRO A 199 -35.05 -32.74 3.91
C PRO A 199 -34.83 -31.39 3.27
N HIS A 200 -35.87 -30.87 2.64
CA HIS A 200 -35.94 -29.46 2.35
C HIS A 200 -35.96 -28.73 3.69
N PHE A 201 -34.78 -28.44 4.22
CA PHE A 201 -34.61 -27.19 4.91
C PHE A 201 -34.83 -26.14 3.84
N HIS A 202 -36.10 -25.77 3.60
CA HIS A 202 -36.39 -24.38 3.31
C HIS A 202 -35.53 -23.63 4.31
N ASP A 203 -34.54 -22.91 3.80
CA ASP A 203 -33.79 -21.97 4.60
C ASP A 203 -34.81 -21.31 5.51
N LYS A 204 -34.59 -21.47 6.82
CA LYS A 204 -35.31 -20.71 7.83
C LYS A 204 -34.97 -19.22 7.72
N GLU A 205 -34.67 -18.70 6.54
CA GLU A 205 -34.81 -17.29 6.18
C GLU A 205 -36.20 -16.98 5.61
N GLU A 206 -36.93 -17.96 5.04
CA GLU A 206 -38.32 -17.75 4.62
C GLU A 206 -39.35 -18.16 5.69
N LYS A 207 -39.01 -19.11 6.57
CA LYS A 207 -39.84 -19.55 7.72
C LYS A 207 -39.33 -19.13 9.11
N SER A 208 -38.37 -18.21 9.21
CA SER A 208 -38.20 -17.37 10.42
C SER A 208 -39.00 -16.06 10.35
N ARG A 209 -39.82 -15.90 9.31
CA ARG A 209 -40.82 -14.84 9.29
C ARG A 209 -41.87 -15.16 10.36
N PRO A 210 -42.07 -14.30 11.37
CA PRO A 210 -43.22 -14.44 12.24
C PRO A 210 -44.48 -14.47 11.36
N PRO A 211 -45.52 -15.25 11.71
CA PRO A 211 -46.74 -15.43 10.90
C PRO A 211 -47.55 -14.13 10.77
N GLY A 212 -47.00 -13.17 10.01
CA GLY A 212 -47.41 -11.77 9.89
C GLY A 212 -46.50 -10.89 9.03
N SER A 213 -45.39 -11.38 8.47
CA SER A 213 -44.47 -10.52 7.69
C SER A 213 -44.90 -10.26 6.23
N GLY A 214 -45.61 -11.19 5.58
CA GLY A 214 -46.15 -11.00 4.22
C GLY A 214 -47.05 -9.75 4.10
N PRO A 215 -48.04 -9.57 4.98
CA PRO A 215 -48.83 -8.34 5.01
C PRO A 215 -48.00 -7.12 5.44
N ALA A 216 -46.94 -7.27 6.24
CA ALA A 216 -46.05 -6.17 6.58
C ALA A 216 -45.22 -5.68 5.37
N HIS A 217 -44.70 -6.58 4.53
CA HIS A 217 -43.98 -6.23 3.30
C HIS A 217 -44.92 -5.60 2.26
N ALA A 218 -46.11 -6.17 2.08
CA ALA A 218 -47.14 -5.58 1.20
C ALA A 218 -47.56 -4.19 1.70
N ARG A 219 -47.77 -4.01 3.00
CA ARG A 219 -48.10 -2.72 3.61
C ARG A 219 -46.96 -1.71 3.50
N ALA A 220 -45.71 -2.14 3.67
CA ALA A 220 -44.55 -1.27 3.49
C ALA A 220 -44.36 -0.84 2.03
N LEU A 221 -44.63 -1.72 1.06
CA LEU A 221 -44.66 -1.37 -0.37
C LEU A 221 -45.77 -0.38 -0.69
N LEU A 222 -46.99 -0.61 -0.17
CA LEU A 222 -48.08 0.35 -0.33
C LEU A 222 -47.76 1.70 0.33
N GLN A 223 -47.13 1.68 1.50
CA GLN A 223 -46.68 2.89 2.19
C GLN A 223 -45.58 3.61 1.39
N TYR A 224 -44.60 2.88 0.85
CA TYR A 224 -43.56 3.44 -0.03
C TYR A 224 -44.17 4.10 -1.26
N CYS A 225 -45.14 3.47 -1.93
CA CYS A 225 -45.84 4.07 -3.07
C CYS A 225 -46.59 5.35 -2.69
N SER A 226 -47.04 5.48 -1.43
CA SER A 226 -47.74 6.68 -0.95
C SER A 226 -46.81 7.79 -0.42
N SER A 227 -45.66 7.44 0.16
CA SER A 227 -44.75 8.38 0.82
C SER A 227 -43.49 8.70 0.01
N GLY A 228 -43.13 7.87 -0.96
CA GLY A 228 -41.86 7.92 -1.69
C GLY A 228 -40.62 7.58 -0.84
N ASP A 229 -40.81 7.11 0.38
CA ASP A 229 -39.74 6.94 1.36
C ASP A 229 -39.29 5.48 1.52
N PRO A 230 -38.09 5.10 1.03
CA PRO A 230 -37.64 3.71 1.04
C PRO A 230 -37.25 3.20 2.43
N ARG A 231 -37.20 4.08 3.46
CA ARG A 231 -36.86 3.68 4.83
C ARG A 231 -37.77 2.56 5.36
N VAL A 232 -39.04 2.56 4.98
CA VAL A 232 -40.01 1.53 5.42
C VAL A 232 -39.67 0.15 4.83
N LEU A 233 -39.20 0.12 3.58
CA LEU A 233 -38.75 -1.11 2.92
C LEU A 233 -37.44 -1.62 3.53
N LEU A 234 -36.48 -0.71 3.72
CA LEU A 234 -35.18 -1.00 4.31
C LEU A 234 -35.30 -1.47 5.77
N ALA A 235 -36.25 -0.93 6.53
CA ALA A 235 -36.51 -1.36 7.91
C ALA A 235 -36.96 -2.83 8.00
N LEU A 236 -37.74 -3.31 7.02
CA LEU A 236 -38.13 -4.72 6.93
C LEU A 236 -36.96 -5.63 6.53
N GLN A 237 -36.10 -5.15 5.61
CA GLN A 237 -34.93 -5.87 5.09
C GLN A 237 -33.65 -5.61 5.89
N ARG A 238 -33.76 -5.15 7.14
CA ARG A 238 -32.63 -4.75 7.99
C ARG A 238 -31.50 -5.79 8.13
N HIS A 239 -31.84 -7.08 8.06
CA HIS A 239 -30.87 -8.18 8.14
C HIS A 239 -29.91 -8.18 6.94
N LEU A 240 -30.35 -7.69 5.79
CA LEU A 240 -29.53 -7.61 4.57
C LEU A 240 -28.56 -6.42 4.58
N CYS A 241 -28.76 -5.42 5.45
CA CYS A 241 -27.89 -4.25 5.54
C CYS A 241 -26.47 -4.59 6.03
N GLY A 242 -26.28 -5.75 6.68
CA GLY A 242 -24.98 -6.24 7.15
C GLY A 242 -24.28 -7.23 6.21
N VAL A 243 -24.90 -7.62 5.10
CA VAL A 243 -24.30 -8.57 4.13
C VAL A 243 -23.09 -7.93 3.48
N GLN A 244 -22.01 -8.69 3.31
CA GLN A 244 -20.77 -8.23 2.70
C GLN A 244 -20.62 -8.81 1.29
N ASP A 245 -20.06 -8.02 0.38
CA ASP A 245 -19.71 -8.47 -0.97
C ASP A 245 -18.35 -9.21 -1.01
N GLN A 246 -17.83 -9.45 -2.22
CA GLN A 246 -16.54 -10.13 -2.43
C GLN A 246 -15.34 -9.37 -1.85
N ASN A 247 -15.46 -8.06 -1.61
CA ASN A 247 -14.44 -7.19 -1.03
C ASN A 247 -14.65 -6.97 0.47
N GLY A 248 -15.69 -7.58 1.05
CA GLY A 248 -16.09 -7.32 2.44
C GLY A 248 -16.92 -6.03 2.61
N ASP A 249 -17.34 -5.38 1.52
CA ASP A 249 -18.08 -4.13 1.56
C ASP A 249 -19.57 -4.40 1.85
N THR A 250 -20.11 -3.72 2.86
CA THR A 250 -21.55 -3.74 3.15
C THR A 250 -22.31 -2.80 2.20
N PRO A 251 -23.65 -2.89 2.09
CA PRO A 251 -24.46 -1.93 1.34
C PRO A 251 -24.17 -0.46 1.71
N LEU A 252 -23.82 -0.20 2.97
CA LEU A 252 -23.41 1.13 3.41
C LEU A 252 -22.03 1.53 2.85
N HIS A 253 -21.05 0.61 2.79
CA HIS A 253 -19.76 0.89 2.13
C HIS A 253 -19.98 1.24 0.66
N LEU A 254 -20.76 0.44 -0.07
CA LEU A 254 -21.05 0.67 -1.49
C LEU A 254 -21.75 2.01 -1.73
N ALA A 255 -22.73 2.36 -0.90
CA ALA A 255 -23.40 3.66 -0.98
C ALA A 255 -22.41 4.83 -0.82
N ILE A 256 -21.39 4.67 0.02
CA ILE A 256 -20.35 5.67 0.25
C ILE A 256 -19.37 5.72 -0.93
N ILE A 257 -18.90 4.57 -1.40
CA ILE A 257 -17.96 4.45 -2.54
C ILE A 257 -18.57 5.10 -3.79
N HIS A 258 -19.85 4.86 -4.05
CA HIS A 258 -20.58 5.44 -5.18
C HIS A 258 -21.14 6.84 -4.91
N GLN A 259 -20.78 7.46 -3.78
CA GLN A 259 -21.17 8.83 -3.39
C GLN A 259 -22.68 9.08 -3.36
N GLN A 260 -23.46 8.03 -3.07
CA GLN A 260 -24.92 8.08 -2.97
C GLN A 260 -25.33 8.56 -1.57
N SER A 261 -25.07 9.83 -1.29
CA SER A 261 -25.31 10.44 0.03
C SER A 261 -26.76 10.27 0.51
N GLY A 262 -27.76 10.38 -0.37
CA GLY A 262 -29.18 10.20 -0.01
C GLY A 262 -29.48 8.78 0.50
N VAL A 263 -29.00 7.76 -0.22
CA VAL A 263 -29.16 6.35 0.16
C VAL A 263 -28.41 6.06 1.46
N ALA A 264 -27.19 6.56 1.60
CA ALA A 264 -26.38 6.39 2.80
C ALA A 264 -27.06 7.00 4.04
N HIS A 265 -27.63 8.20 3.94
CA HIS A 265 -28.38 8.82 5.05
C HIS A 265 -29.63 8.02 5.43
N GLN A 266 -30.36 7.48 4.44
CA GLN A 266 -31.52 6.64 4.70
C GLN A 266 -31.13 5.35 5.40
N LEU A 267 -30.05 4.69 4.96
CA LEU A 267 -29.50 3.50 5.61
C LEU A 267 -29.04 3.79 7.05
N ILE A 268 -28.36 4.92 7.29
CA ILE A 268 -27.94 5.30 8.64
C ILE A 268 -29.16 5.52 9.55
N HIS A 269 -30.21 6.19 9.05
CA HIS A 269 -31.42 6.44 9.82
C HIS A 269 -32.20 5.16 10.17
N THR A 270 -32.26 4.19 9.25
CA THR A 270 -32.90 2.89 9.53
C THR A 270 -32.09 2.06 10.53
N LEU A 271 -30.75 2.11 10.46
CA LEU A 271 -29.86 1.44 11.41
C LEU A 271 -30.00 2.04 12.82
N LEU A 272 -30.03 3.37 12.95
CA LEU A 272 -30.26 4.09 14.21
C LEU A 272 -31.57 3.68 14.91
N SER A 273 -32.64 3.50 14.13
CA SER A 273 -33.96 3.17 14.66
C SER A 273 -34.02 1.76 15.26
N SER A 274 -33.04 0.89 14.98
CA SER A 274 -33.11 -0.55 15.25
C SER A 274 -32.12 -1.08 16.30
N HIS A 275 -31.43 -0.22 17.04
CA HIS A 275 -30.46 -0.58 18.10
C HIS A 275 -29.28 -1.46 17.63
N GLN A 276 -29.07 -1.63 16.31
CA GLN A 276 -27.99 -2.42 15.73
C GLN A 276 -26.81 -1.54 15.30
N ASN A 277 -26.17 -0.88 16.26
CA ASN A 277 -25.01 -0.02 16.00
C ASN A 277 -23.78 -0.78 15.47
N ASN A 278 -23.73 -2.11 15.64
CA ASN A 278 -22.60 -2.93 15.21
C ASN A 278 -22.37 -2.90 13.68
N ILE A 279 -23.43 -2.70 12.88
CA ILE A 279 -23.32 -2.70 11.40
C ILE A 279 -22.59 -1.45 10.89
N LEU A 280 -22.67 -0.32 11.62
CA LEU A 280 -21.98 0.92 11.27
C LEU A 280 -20.45 0.80 11.38
N ASN A 281 -19.98 -0.18 12.16
CA ASN A 281 -18.57 -0.38 12.46
C ASN A 281 -17.99 -1.62 11.77
N THR A 282 -18.76 -2.30 10.91
CA THR A 282 -18.27 -3.46 10.17
C THR A 282 -17.10 -3.05 9.27
N PRO A 283 -15.94 -3.70 9.37
CA PRO A 283 -14.82 -3.44 8.47
C PRO A 283 -14.92 -4.27 7.18
N ASN A 284 -14.45 -3.70 6.07
CA ASN A 284 -14.19 -4.46 4.83
C ASN A 284 -12.85 -5.22 4.88
N GLN A 285 -12.44 -5.86 3.77
CA GLN A 285 -11.16 -6.60 3.71
C GLN A 285 -9.92 -5.72 3.96
N LEU A 286 -10.01 -4.42 3.67
CA LEU A 286 -8.96 -3.43 3.98
C LEU A 286 -9.07 -2.89 5.42
N ARG A 287 -9.88 -3.54 6.26
CA ARG A 287 -10.21 -3.10 7.63
C ARG A 287 -10.78 -1.68 7.70
N GLN A 288 -11.31 -1.17 6.58
CA GLN A 288 -11.92 0.16 6.51
C GLN A 288 -13.37 0.04 6.91
N THR A 289 -13.80 0.90 7.82
CA THR A 289 -15.21 1.05 8.19
C THR A 289 -15.89 2.05 7.26
N PRO A 290 -17.23 2.15 7.25
CA PRO A 290 -17.97 3.17 6.52
C PRO A 290 -17.47 4.59 6.82
N LEU A 291 -17.05 4.85 8.06
CA LEU A 291 -16.48 6.14 8.46
C LEU A 291 -15.12 6.42 7.80
N HIS A 292 -14.26 5.41 7.63
CA HIS A 292 -13.00 5.55 6.88
C HIS A 292 -13.28 5.93 5.42
N LEU A 293 -14.20 5.22 4.76
CA LEU A 293 -14.55 5.51 3.37
C LEU A 293 -15.20 6.88 3.19
N ALA A 294 -16.02 7.32 4.14
CA ALA A 294 -16.62 8.65 4.10
C ALA A 294 -15.56 9.77 4.17
N VAL A 295 -14.50 9.56 4.95
CA VAL A 295 -13.35 10.48 5.02
C VAL A 295 -12.52 10.42 3.74
N ILE A 296 -12.21 9.23 3.24
CA ILE A 296 -11.43 9.05 1.99
C ILE A 296 -12.13 9.68 0.79
N SER A 297 -13.46 9.56 0.72
CA SER A 297 -14.28 10.15 -0.34
C SER A 297 -14.61 11.64 -0.13
N GLY A 298 -14.21 12.24 1.00
CA GLY A 298 -14.42 13.67 1.28
C GLY A 298 -15.87 14.06 1.61
N GLN A 299 -16.71 13.12 2.03
CA GLN A 299 -18.14 13.35 2.25
C GLN A 299 -18.43 13.91 3.66
N VAL A 300 -18.16 15.20 3.87
CA VAL A 300 -18.29 15.88 5.18
C VAL A 300 -19.64 15.65 5.88
N ARG A 301 -20.76 15.83 5.15
CA ARG A 301 -22.12 15.66 5.71
C ARG A 301 -22.36 14.24 6.20
N LEU A 302 -21.80 13.26 5.49
CA LEU A 302 -21.97 11.86 5.84
C LEU A 302 -21.09 11.47 7.02
N VAL A 303 -19.88 12.05 7.12
CA VAL A 303 -19.02 11.91 8.31
C VAL A 303 -19.77 12.40 9.56
N GLU A 304 -20.39 13.58 9.53
CA GLU A 304 -21.24 14.05 10.62
C GLU A 304 -22.40 13.11 10.92
N GLY A 305 -23.09 12.62 9.88
CA GLY A 305 -24.21 11.68 10.02
C GLY A 305 -23.79 10.37 10.69
N LEU A 306 -22.66 9.79 10.28
CA LEU A 306 -22.11 8.55 10.83
C LEU A 306 -21.66 8.73 12.30
N LEU A 307 -20.99 9.84 12.61
CA LEU A 307 -20.55 10.13 13.99
C LEU A 307 -21.74 10.34 14.92
N ARG A 308 -22.77 11.08 14.49
CA ARG A 308 -24.03 11.22 15.25
C ARG A 308 -24.79 9.91 15.39
N ALA A 309 -24.62 8.99 14.43
CA ALA A 309 -25.19 7.66 14.50
C ALA A 309 -24.46 6.70 15.44
N GLY A 310 -23.33 7.12 16.03
CA GLY A 310 -22.53 6.31 16.96
C GLY A 310 -21.48 5.44 16.27
N ALA A 311 -21.04 5.80 15.06
CA ALA A 311 -19.85 5.18 14.46
C ALA A 311 -18.61 5.41 15.33
N ASP A 312 -17.81 4.37 15.51
CA ASP A 312 -16.64 4.38 16.39
C ASP A 312 -15.41 4.94 15.62
N PRO A 313 -14.86 6.11 16.02
CA PRO A 313 -13.68 6.69 15.38
C PRO A 313 -12.36 6.04 15.83
N SER A 314 -12.37 5.14 16.80
CA SER A 314 -11.17 4.48 17.32
C SER A 314 -10.68 3.34 16.43
N LEU A 315 -11.56 2.80 15.57
CA LEU A 315 -11.23 1.71 14.66
C LEU A 315 -10.18 2.18 13.64
N VAL A 316 -9.28 1.28 13.28
CA VAL A 316 -8.14 1.57 12.40
C VAL A 316 -8.13 0.65 11.19
N ASP A 317 -7.70 1.19 10.05
CA ASP A 317 -7.53 0.47 8.79
C ASP A 317 -6.31 -0.49 8.80
N MET A 318 -6.01 -1.12 7.65
CA MET A 318 -4.85 -2.02 7.49
C MET A 318 -3.49 -1.36 7.75
N ASN A 319 -3.38 -0.03 7.63
CA ASN A 319 -2.17 0.74 7.92
C ASN A 319 -2.14 1.24 9.37
N GLY A 320 -3.12 0.86 10.20
CA GLY A 320 -3.25 1.35 11.57
C GLY A 320 -3.74 2.79 11.63
N ARG A 321 -4.32 3.32 10.56
CA ARG A 321 -4.82 4.70 10.50
C ARG A 321 -6.27 4.74 10.93
N SER A 322 -6.56 5.59 11.90
CA SER A 322 -7.93 5.95 12.25
C SER A 322 -8.51 6.95 11.23
N PRO A 323 -9.84 7.20 11.22
CA PRO A 323 -10.45 8.23 10.37
C PRO A 323 -9.82 9.61 10.57
N LEU A 324 -9.33 9.92 11.79
CA LEU A 324 -8.61 11.17 12.06
C LEU A 324 -7.26 11.24 11.34
N HIS A 325 -6.52 10.13 11.26
CA HIS A 325 -5.27 10.06 10.50
C HIS A 325 -5.52 10.31 9.01
N LEU A 326 -6.59 9.73 8.46
CA LEU A 326 -6.96 9.90 7.05
C LEU A 326 -7.37 11.34 6.74
N ALA A 327 -8.15 11.99 7.61
CA ALA A 327 -8.51 13.40 7.48
C ALA A 327 -7.28 14.33 7.60
N ALA A 328 -6.35 14.01 8.50
CA ALA A 328 -5.10 14.76 8.61
C ALA A 328 -4.20 14.57 7.36
N LEU A 329 -4.21 13.38 6.77
CA LEU A 329 -3.47 13.06 5.54
C LEU A 329 -4.08 13.72 4.29
N SER A 330 -5.38 13.96 4.24
CA SER A 330 -6.00 14.74 3.15
C SER A 330 -5.83 16.25 3.30
N ALA A 331 -5.39 16.71 4.48
CA ALA A 331 -5.28 18.12 4.85
C ALA A 331 -6.61 18.91 4.70
N ASP A 332 -7.74 18.22 4.83
CA ASP A 332 -9.07 18.81 4.72
C ASP A 332 -9.63 19.19 6.09
N GLU A 333 -9.67 20.50 6.34
CA GLU A 333 -10.22 21.09 7.55
C GLU A 333 -11.71 20.81 7.73
N ALA A 334 -12.47 20.69 6.63
CA ALA A 334 -13.91 20.47 6.70
C ALA A 334 -14.25 19.07 7.25
N LEU A 335 -13.39 18.07 7.02
CA LEU A 335 -13.52 16.72 7.59
C LEU A 335 -12.99 16.66 9.03
N LEU A 336 -11.91 17.39 9.31
CA LEU A 336 -11.24 17.35 10.60
C LEU A 336 -12.09 17.97 11.72
N ARG A 337 -12.81 19.06 11.44
CA ARG A 337 -13.66 19.76 12.42
C ARG A 337 -14.77 18.86 13.00
N PRO A 338 -15.63 18.20 12.19
CA PRO A 338 -16.62 17.25 12.70
C PRO A 338 -16.03 16.10 13.51
N LEU A 339 -14.90 15.55 13.04
CA LEU A 339 -14.22 14.47 13.75
C LEU A 339 -13.78 14.94 15.15
N LEU A 340 -12.99 16.01 15.22
CA LEU A 340 -12.49 16.54 16.50
C LEU A 340 -13.63 16.97 17.45
N ALA A 341 -14.71 17.56 16.94
CA ALA A 341 -15.87 17.93 17.74
C ALA A 341 -16.58 16.72 18.35
N HIS A 342 -16.65 15.59 17.62
CA HIS A 342 -17.29 14.37 18.09
C HIS A 342 -16.38 13.42 18.88
N LEU A 343 -15.05 13.61 18.84
CA LEU A 343 -14.11 12.77 19.58
C LEU A 343 -14.33 12.84 21.11
N GLY A 344 -14.77 13.98 21.65
CA GLY A 344 -15.09 14.15 23.08
C GLY A 344 -13.97 13.71 24.05
N GLU A 345 -14.26 13.54 25.34
CA GLU A 345 -13.26 13.06 26.31
C GLU A 345 -12.89 11.59 26.12
N ARG A 346 -13.85 10.76 25.67
CA ARG A 346 -13.66 9.31 25.54
C ARG A 346 -12.59 8.95 24.49
N HIS A 347 -12.47 9.74 23.44
CA HIS A 347 -11.53 9.48 22.33
C HIS A 347 -10.45 10.55 22.20
N ALA A 348 -10.25 11.42 23.19
CA ALA A 348 -9.20 12.45 23.17
C ALA A 348 -7.79 11.87 22.93
N HIS A 349 -7.54 10.64 23.37
CA HIS A 349 -6.28 9.94 23.13
C HIS A 349 -6.00 9.63 21.65
N LEU A 350 -7.03 9.54 20.80
CA LEU A 350 -6.88 9.23 19.36
C LEU A 350 -6.09 10.29 18.60
N VAL A 351 -6.10 11.55 19.07
CA VAL A 351 -5.33 12.65 18.48
C VAL A 351 -3.81 12.41 18.61
N ASN A 352 -3.40 11.60 19.59
CA ASN A 352 -2.02 11.26 19.89
C ASN A 352 -1.71 9.77 19.69
N MET A 353 -2.55 9.02 18.99
CA MET A 353 -2.22 7.66 18.56
C MET A 353 -1.32 7.71 17.32
N ALA A 354 -0.42 6.74 17.19
CA ALA A 354 0.42 6.59 16.00
C ALA A 354 -0.12 5.50 15.08
N ASP A 355 0.06 5.68 13.77
CA ASP A 355 -0.20 4.63 12.78
C ASP A 355 0.90 3.54 12.80
N TYR A 356 0.77 2.49 11.99
CA TYR A 356 1.80 1.43 11.93
C TYR A 356 3.14 1.90 11.33
N HIS A 357 3.19 3.12 10.78
CA HIS A 357 4.44 3.75 10.39
C HIS A 357 5.06 4.60 11.51
N GLY A 358 4.43 4.65 12.68
CA GLY A 358 4.87 5.43 13.83
C GLY A 358 4.51 6.91 13.75
N LEU A 359 3.65 7.31 12.82
CA LEU A 359 3.28 8.69 12.57
C LEU A 359 1.96 9.04 13.28
N HIS A 360 1.97 10.14 14.02
CA HIS A 360 0.77 10.73 14.62
C HIS A 360 -0.02 11.53 13.58
N PRO A 361 -1.33 11.82 13.80
CA PRO A 361 -2.12 12.65 12.89
C PRO A 361 -1.46 14.01 12.60
N LEU A 362 -0.83 14.60 13.61
CA LEU A 362 -0.07 15.85 13.47
C LEU A 362 1.05 15.72 12.42
N HIS A 363 1.81 14.63 12.46
CA HIS A 363 2.90 14.37 11.51
C HIS A 363 2.40 14.20 10.07
N LEU A 364 1.24 13.57 9.87
CA LEU A 364 0.65 13.38 8.55
C LEU A 364 0.22 14.71 7.91
N SER A 365 -0.31 15.64 8.72
CA SER A 365 -0.76 16.95 8.23
C SER A 365 0.40 17.85 7.74
N VAL A 366 1.61 17.69 8.30
CA VAL A 366 2.81 18.42 7.86
C VAL A 366 3.16 18.08 6.42
N LYS A 367 3.11 16.80 6.02
CA LYS A 367 3.51 16.35 4.67
C LYS A 367 2.70 16.96 3.53
N ARG A 368 1.50 17.47 3.82
CA ARG A 368 0.59 18.07 2.83
C ARG A 368 0.49 19.60 2.92
N GLY A 369 1.23 20.23 3.83
CA GLY A 369 1.21 21.69 3.98
C GLY A 369 -0.03 22.25 4.68
N GLY A 370 -0.74 21.44 5.48
CA GLY A 370 -2.00 21.82 6.11
C GLY A 370 -1.84 22.64 7.40
N GLU A 371 -1.43 23.91 7.31
CA GLU A 371 -1.28 24.84 8.45
C GLU A 371 -2.57 24.94 9.31
N ARG A 372 -3.72 25.02 8.65
CA ARG A 372 -5.03 25.06 9.33
C ARG A 372 -5.36 23.75 10.04
N CYS A 373 -5.02 22.61 9.43
CA CYS A 373 -5.18 21.30 10.04
C CYS A 373 -4.29 21.15 11.28
N LEU A 374 -3.05 21.66 11.23
CA LEU A 374 -2.16 21.69 12.39
C LEU A 374 -2.77 22.48 13.55
N ARG A 375 -3.32 23.67 13.28
CA ARG A 375 -4.01 24.48 14.29
C ARG A 375 -5.17 23.75 14.95
N LEU A 376 -5.99 23.07 14.15
CA LEU A 376 -7.13 22.31 14.65
C LEU A 376 -6.71 21.09 15.48
N LEU A 377 -5.70 20.34 15.05
CA LEU A 377 -5.20 19.18 15.79
C LEU A 377 -4.61 19.60 17.14
N VAL A 378 -3.82 20.67 17.18
CA VAL A 378 -3.27 21.21 18.44
C VAL A 378 -4.38 21.73 19.34
N GLY A 379 -5.37 22.45 18.78
CA GLY A 379 -6.56 22.87 19.52
C GLY A 379 -7.38 21.69 20.07
N GLY A 380 -7.34 20.54 19.40
CA GLY A 380 -7.93 19.28 19.83
C GLY A 380 -7.09 18.46 20.80
N GLY A 381 -5.94 18.97 21.28
CA GLY A 381 -5.08 18.31 22.27
C GLY A 381 -3.92 17.48 21.68
N ALA A 382 -3.54 17.70 20.41
CA ALA A 382 -2.34 17.09 19.85
C ALA A 382 -1.06 17.59 20.54
N LYS A 383 -0.17 16.67 20.89
CA LYS A 383 1.16 16.98 21.42
C LYS A 383 2.07 17.44 20.29
N ILE A 384 2.40 18.72 20.27
CA ILE A 384 3.25 19.35 19.23
C ILE A 384 4.65 18.71 19.18
N ASN A 385 5.23 18.45 20.36
CA ASN A 385 6.58 17.91 20.51
C ASN A 385 6.62 16.37 20.55
N ALA A 386 5.53 15.68 20.16
CA ALA A 386 5.56 14.22 20.06
C ALA A 386 6.54 13.80 18.96
N GLY A 387 7.47 12.90 19.28
CA GLY A 387 8.31 12.25 18.29
C GLY A 387 7.57 11.10 17.61
N GLU A 388 7.80 10.90 16.30
CA GLU A 388 7.39 9.66 15.63
C GLU A 388 8.17 8.44 16.15
N GLN A 389 7.59 7.25 16.07
CA GLN A 389 8.09 6.08 16.79
C GLN A 389 9.35 5.43 16.20
N LYS A 390 9.72 5.69 14.95
CA LYS A 390 10.88 5.08 14.27
C LYS A 390 12.18 5.80 14.59
N GLY A 391 12.19 7.13 14.50
CA GLY A 391 13.38 7.96 14.64
C GLY A 391 13.23 9.12 15.63
N GLY A 392 12.10 9.22 16.33
CA GLY A 392 11.86 10.30 17.29
C GLY A 392 11.65 11.67 16.64
N SER A 393 11.40 11.73 15.32
CA SER A 393 11.25 13.00 14.61
C SER A 393 9.96 13.73 15.01
N SER A 394 10.07 14.95 15.51
CA SER A 394 8.89 15.79 15.76
C SER A 394 8.29 16.37 14.46
N ALA A 395 7.11 16.96 14.54
CA ALA A 395 6.47 17.66 13.43
C ALA A 395 7.40 18.71 12.77
N LEU A 396 8.21 19.42 13.58
CA LEU A 396 9.17 20.40 13.08
C LEU A 396 10.32 19.75 12.30
N HIS A 397 10.84 18.61 12.76
CA HIS A 397 11.86 17.86 12.02
C HIS A 397 11.35 17.42 10.64
N LEU A 398 10.10 16.95 10.56
CA LEU A 398 9.49 16.55 9.29
C LEU A 398 9.30 17.74 8.35
N ALA A 399 8.86 18.90 8.86
CA ALA A 399 8.71 20.11 8.07
C ALA A 399 10.06 20.60 7.51
N VAL A 400 11.12 20.55 8.32
CA VAL A 400 12.48 20.92 7.90
C VAL A 400 13.03 19.93 6.89
N ARG A 401 12.89 18.62 7.14
CA ARG A 401 13.35 17.55 6.24
C ARG A 401 12.74 17.66 4.85
N ASP A 402 11.44 17.94 4.78
CA ASP A 402 10.70 18.05 3.53
C ASP A 402 10.78 19.49 2.95
N ASN A 403 11.63 20.36 3.52
CA ASN A 403 11.90 21.75 3.12
C ASN A 403 10.66 22.67 3.07
N LEU A 404 9.70 22.44 3.98
CA LEU A 404 8.43 23.16 4.07
C LEU A 404 8.56 24.42 4.95
N PHE A 405 9.19 25.47 4.41
CA PHE A 405 9.47 26.72 5.14
C PHE A 405 8.23 27.33 5.81
N LYS A 406 7.09 27.41 5.11
CA LYS A 406 5.86 28.02 5.64
C LYS A 406 5.31 27.24 6.84
N VAL A 407 5.25 25.92 6.73
CA VAL A 407 4.79 25.03 7.81
C VAL A 407 5.74 25.06 9.00
N ALA A 408 7.06 25.04 8.75
CA ALA A 408 8.06 25.14 9.81
C ALA A 408 7.96 26.48 10.56
N CYS A 409 7.79 27.60 9.85
CA CYS A 409 7.56 28.91 10.44
C CYS A 409 6.29 28.91 11.30
N PHE A 410 5.18 28.39 10.76
CA PHE A 410 3.91 28.29 11.47
C PHE A 410 4.00 27.45 12.75
N LEU A 411 4.71 26.31 12.72
CA LEU A 411 4.92 25.47 13.89
C LEU A 411 5.68 26.20 15.00
N ILE A 412 6.67 27.02 14.65
CA ILE A 412 7.50 27.76 15.60
C ILE A 412 6.76 28.97 16.16
N THR A 413 6.16 29.80 15.31
CA THR A 413 5.59 31.09 15.74
C THR A 413 4.22 30.94 16.39
N GLU A 414 3.32 30.21 15.74
CA GLU A 414 1.92 30.10 16.16
C GLU A 414 1.71 28.97 17.16
N LEU A 415 2.32 27.81 16.91
CA LEU A 415 2.17 26.62 17.74
C LEU A 415 3.24 26.49 18.82
N LYS A 416 4.25 27.38 18.84
CA LYS A 416 5.35 27.40 19.83
C LYS A 416 6.02 26.03 20.00
N ALA A 417 6.27 25.34 18.88
CA ALA A 417 7.01 24.09 18.87
C ALA A 417 8.42 24.28 19.44
N ASP A 418 8.91 23.29 20.18
CA ASP A 418 10.25 23.36 20.73
C ASP A 418 11.29 23.12 19.62
N VAL A 419 12.13 24.13 19.41
CA VAL A 419 13.11 24.22 18.34
C VAL A 419 14.34 23.33 18.61
N ASN A 420 14.57 22.96 19.87
CA ASN A 420 15.77 22.21 20.30
C ASN A 420 15.49 20.72 20.57
N MET A 421 14.29 20.24 20.28
CA MET A 421 13.98 18.81 20.40
C MET A 421 14.95 17.97 19.57
N SER A 422 15.42 16.86 20.12
CA SER A 422 16.29 15.92 19.41
C SER A 422 15.54 14.67 18.99
N THR A 423 15.90 14.16 17.81
CA THR A 423 15.57 12.80 17.36
C THR A 423 16.28 11.73 18.20
N PHE A 424 16.00 10.44 17.96
CA PHE A 424 16.71 9.34 18.63
C PHE A 424 18.21 9.27 18.32
N GLY A 425 18.67 9.89 17.22
CA GLY A 425 20.09 10.03 16.92
C GLY A 425 20.69 11.37 17.39
N GLY A 426 20.03 12.07 18.31
CA GLY A 426 20.50 13.35 18.84
C GLY A 426 20.38 14.54 17.88
N ASN A 427 19.92 14.35 16.64
CA ASN A 427 19.79 15.44 15.68
C ASN A 427 18.62 16.36 16.05
N THR A 428 18.89 17.67 16.13
CA THR A 428 17.86 18.72 16.24
C THR A 428 17.38 19.19 14.86
N PRO A 429 16.30 19.98 14.73
CA PRO A 429 15.86 20.55 13.46
C PRO A 429 16.97 21.38 12.78
N LEU A 430 17.85 22.02 13.57
CA LEU A 430 18.98 22.79 13.03
C LEU A 430 20.04 21.88 12.38
N HIS A 431 20.29 20.68 12.94
CA HIS A 431 21.17 19.69 12.32
C HIS A 431 20.64 19.29 10.94
N LEU A 432 19.34 19.02 10.83
CA LEU A 432 18.70 18.67 9.56
C LEU A 432 18.71 19.83 8.55
N ALA A 433 18.42 21.05 8.99
CA ALA A 433 18.47 22.23 8.11
C ALA A 433 19.89 22.49 7.58
N ALA A 434 20.91 22.24 8.42
CA ALA A 434 22.30 22.40 8.05
C ALA A 434 22.77 21.32 7.05
N SER A 435 22.38 20.06 7.26
CA SER A 435 22.69 18.96 6.33
C SER A 435 22.04 19.15 4.96
N LEU A 436 20.81 19.67 4.94
CA LEU A 436 20.11 20.05 3.69
C LEU A 436 20.74 21.26 2.99
N GLY A 437 21.56 22.05 3.69
CA GLY A 437 22.20 23.23 3.13
C GLY A 437 21.25 24.41 2.91
N SER A 438 20.12 24.47 3.63
CA SER A 438 19.10 25.51 3.47
C SER A 438 19.35 26.71 4.40
N PRO A 439 19.89 27.84 3.90
CA PRO A 439 20.21 29.00 4.74
C PRO A 439 18.97 29.68 5.31
N THR A 440 17.84 29.64 4.59
CA THR A 440 16.57 30.22 5.02
C THR A 440 16.00 29.49 6.22
N LEU A 441 15.97 28.15 6.20
CA LEU A 441 15.55 27.33 7.34
C LEU A 441 16.52 27.49 8.53
N CYS A 442 17.83 27.51 8.28
CA CYS A 442 18.82 27.74 9.34
C CYS A 442 18.63 29.11 10.00
N SER A 443 18.47 30.17 9.21
CA SER A 443 18.24 31.52 9.74
C SER A 443 16.94 31.61 10.54
N MET A 444 15.87 30.97 10.07
CA MET A 444 14.59 30.91 10.79
C MET A 444 14.75 30.20 12.16
N LEU A 445 15.36 29.02 12.17
CA LEU A 445 15.57 28.24 13.39
C LEU A 445 16.47 28.98 14.40
N ILE A 446 17.55 29.60 13.92
CA ILE A 446 18.44 30.41 14.78
C ILE A 446 17.69 31.61 15.35
N ALA A 447 16.91 32.33 14.54
CA ALA A 447 16.09 33.45 15.01
C ALA A 447 15.05 33.01 16.05
N ALA A 448 14.56 31.78 15.95
CA ALA A 448 13.64 31.17 16.90
C ALA A 448 14.31 30.64 18.18
N GLY A 449 15.63 30.80 18.35
CA GLY A 449 16.36 30.36 19.53
C GLY A 449 16.92 28.94 19.46
N ALA A 450 17.14 28.39 18.25
CA ALA A 450 17.86 27.13 18.09
C ALA A 450 19.29 27.23 18.62
N ASP A 451 19.69 26.27 19.45
CA ASP A 451 21.03 26.22 20.01
C ASP A 451 22.02 25.63 18.98
N LYS A 452 23.05 26.42 18.66
CA LYS A 452 24.02 26.10 17.60
C LYS A 452 25.06 25.07 18.04
N ASN A 453 25.16 24.84 19.35
CA ASN A 453 26.24 24.04 19.96
C ASN A 453 25.78 22.64 20.39
N LEU A 454 24.52 22.28 20.17
CA LEU A 454 24.05 20.93 20.47
C LEU A 454 24.77 19.93 19.58
N GLU A 455 25.20 18.81 20.16
CA GLU A 455 25.86 17.73 19.46
C GLU A 455 24.88 16.57 19.30
N ASN A 456 24.91 15.91 18.14
CA ASN A 456 24.15 14.69 17.90
C ASN A 456 24.87 13.44 18.43
N ASP A 457 24.26 12.26 18.35
CA ASP A 457 24.86 11.03 18.90
C ASP A 457 25.75 10.28 17.88
N GLU A 458 25.99 10.87 16.70
CA GLU A 458 26.84 10.28 15.65
C GLU A 458 28.33 10.43 16.02
N PRO A 459 29.11 9.35 16.04
CA PRO A 459 30.51 9.41 16.41
C PRO A 459 31.33 10.17 15.37
N LEU A 460 32.11 11.17 15.80
CA LEU A 460 32.99 11.99 14.94
C LEU A 460 34.04 11.22 14.12
N PHE A 461 34.21 9.91 14.34
CA PHE A 461 35.32 9.11 13.80
C PHE A 461 34.83 7.98 12.89
N PHE A 462 34.44 8.32 11.67
CA PHE A 462 34.61 7.42 10.53
C PHE A 462 35.77 7.97 9.72
N SER A 463 36.98 7.46 9.98
CA SER A 463 38.10 7.68 9.07
C SER A 463 37.67 7.20 7.69
N SER A 464 37.66 8.12 6.73
CA SER A 464 37.64 7.85 5.31
C SER A 464 38.86 6.98 4.96
N SER A 465 38.76 5.67 5.16
CA SER A 465 39.78 4.69 4.79
C SER A 465 39.12 3.32 4.60
N SER A 466 38.21 3.23 3.63
CA SER A 466 37.91 1.97 2.95
C SER A 466 37.25 2.26 1.60
N SER A 467 38.03 2.83 0.71
CA SER A 467 37.88 2.60 -0.72
C SER A 467 39.21 1.99 -1.18
N SER A 468 39.13 0.82 -1.80
CA SER A 468 40.19 -0.02 -2.40
C SER A 468 41.19 -0.61 -1.39
N GLU A 469 41.45 -1.91 -1.30
CA GLU A 469 41.60 -2.94 -2.33
C GLU A 469 41.23 -4.34 -1.81
N GLU A 470 41.09 -5.23 -2.79
CA GLU A 470 41.04 -6.68 -2.73
C GLU A 470 42.21 -7.27 -1.92
N ASP A 471 42.00 -8.40 -1.23
CA ASP A 471 42.84 -9.61 -1.35
C ASP A 471 42.55 -10.64 -0.23
N GLU A 472 42.08 -11.79 -0.70
CA GLU A 472 42.47 -13.19 -0.39
C GLU A 472 42.71 -13.66 1.07
N ASP A 473 41.84 -14.61 1.46
CA ASP A 473 42.09 -15.87 2.18
C ASP A 473 43.42 -16.09 2.94
N GLN A 474 43.33 -16.42 4.23
CA GLN A 474 43.70 -17.76 4.76
C GLN A 474 43.54 -17.89 6.29
N ASP A 475 42.85 -18.98 6.65
CA ASP A 475 43.10 -19.96 7.72
C ASP A 475 42.96 -19.64 9.23
N GLU A 476 41.94 -20.29 9.79
CA GLU A 476 41.97 -21.27 10.90
C GLU A 476 42.77 -20.95 12.17
N ASP A 477 42.06 -20.85 13.30
CA ASP A 477 42.23 -21.69 14.51
C ASP A 477 41.91 -20.93 15.82
N ARG A 478 40.79 -21.29 16.49
CA ARG A 478 40.82 -21.90 17.86
C ARG A 478 39.44 -22.05 18.52
N PRO A 479 39.32 -23.01 19.46
CA PRO A 479 38.09 -23.77 19.64
C PRO A 479 37.20 -23.33 20.81
N ILE A 480 35.99 -23.86 20.76
CA ILE A 480 34.97 -23.91 21.79
C ILE A 480 35.49 -24.60 23.07
N ARG A 481 35.29 -23.96 24.24
CA ARG A 481 35.07 -24.69 25.49
C ARG A 481 34.13 -23.94 26.43
N ALA A 482 32.95 -24.51 26.61
CA ALA A 482 31.99 -24.15 27.64
C ALA A 482 32.50 -24.55 29.04
N GLN A 483 32.21 -23.72 30.05
CA GLN A 483 32.02 -24.18 31.43
C GLN A 483 31.14 -23.22 32.25
N HIS A 484 30.16 -23.83 32.93
CA HIS A 484 29.20 -23.28 33.89
C HIS A 484 29.82 -22.69 35.16
N ARG A 485 29.19 -21.63 35.70
CA ARG A 485 28.76 -21.38 37.11
C ARG A 485 28.43 -19.88 37.20
N GLY A 486 27.25 -19.43 37.60
CA GLY A 486 26.71 -19.52 38.97
C GLY A 486 26.57 -18.08 39.49
N SER A 487 25.37 -17.73 39.95
CA SER A 487 24.90 -16.46 40.54
C SER A 487 25.91 -15.66 41.37
N GLU A 488 25.88 -14.32 41.28
CA GLU A 488 25.59 -13.41 42.41
C GLU A 488 25.62 -11.93 42.01
N ALA A 489 24.75 -11.16 42.67
CA ALA A 489 24.59 -9.73 42.57
C ALA A 489 25.72 -8.98 43.31
N ALA A 490 26.32 -7.96 42.66
CA ALA A 490 26.84 -6.74 43.29
C ALA A 490 27.59 -5.89 42.25
N SER A 491 26.95 -4.87 41.67
CA SER A 491 27.62 -3.84 40.89
C SER A 491 28.14 -2.74 41.83
N GLN A 492 29.40 -2.86 42.24
CA GLN A 492 30.21 -1.72 42.70
C GLN A 492 30.72 -0.90 41.50
N PRO A 493 31.07 0.39 41.70
CA PRO A 493 30.94 1.43 40.69
C PRO A 493 32.10 1.38 39.69
N ILE A 494 31.77 1.31 38.40
CA ILE A 494 32.77 1.45 37.34
C ILE A 494 33.06 2.95 37.16
N ASN A 495 34.33 3.27 37.38
CA ASN A 495 34.95 4.58 37.21
C ASN A 495 34.45 5.37 36.00
N THR A 496 33.91 6.55 36.31
CA THR A 496 33.67 7.67 35.41
C THR A 496 34.99 8.17 34.80
N ARG A 497 35.34 7.76 33.56
CA ARG A 497 36.23 8.48 32.63
C ARG A 497 36.39 7.76 31.27
N LYS A 498 35.28 7.53 30.58
CA LYS A 498 35.28 7.59 29.11
C LYS A 498 34.44 8.80 28.76
N ARG A 499 35.08 9.85 28.22
CA ARG A 499 34.33 10.95 27.59
C ARG A 499 33.44 10.28 26.53
N PRO A 500 32.11 10.49 26.53
CA PRO A 500 31.33 10.07 25.38
C PRO A 500 31.97 10.72 24.15
N ALA A 501 32.12 9.98 23.06
CA ALA A 501 32.61 10.54 21.82
C ALA A 501 31.76 11.80 21.54
N SER A 502 32.39 12.98 21.45
CA SER A 502 31.68 14.20 21.10
C SER A 502 31.00 13.99 19.76
N GLY A 503 29.81 14.53 19.59
CA GLY A 503 29.00 14.36 18.39
C GLY A 503 29.32 15.35 17.29
N HIS A 504 28.61 15.26 16.17
CA HIS A 504 28.61 16.32 15.17
C HIS A 504 27.70 17.47 15.61
N THR A 505 28.22 18.70 15.54
CA THR A 505 27.40 19.92 15.67
C THR A 505 26.71 20.24 14.34
N PRO A 506 25.67 21.11 14.31
CA PRO A 506 25.06 21.55 13.06
C PRO A 506 26.08 22.18 12.09
N LEU A 507 27.13 22.82 12.61
CA LEU A 507 28.20 23.38 11.80
C LEU A 507 29.01 22.28 11.08
N HIS A 508 29.24 21.13 11.73
CA HIS A 508 29.96 20.01 11.12
C HIS A 508 29.17 19.38 9.96
N LEU A 509 27.83 19.36 10.06
CA LEU A 509 26.95 18.82 9.03
C LEU A 509 26.63 19.81 7.90
N ALA A 510 27.01 21.09 8.03
CA ALA A 510 26.68 22.12 7.06
C ALA A 510 27.34 21.85 5.70
N THR A 511 26.53 21.65 4.66
CA THR A 511 27.01 21.42 3.29
C THR A 511 27.28 22.74 2.54
N CYS A 512 26.49 23.78 2.80
CA CYS A 512 26.57 25.07 2.12
C CYS A 512 27.47 26.09 2.84
N GLN A 513 28.30 26.84 2.10
CA GLN A 513 29.15 27.91 2.66
C GLN A 513 28.32 29.03 3.34
N LYS A 514 27.14 29.36 2.80
CA LYS A 514 26.25 30.37 3.41
C LYS A 514 25.75 29.89 4.78
N VAL A 515 25.41 28.61 4.91
CA VAL A 515 25.00 28.00 6.19
C VAL A 515 26.16 27.97 7.18
N LYS A 516 27.38 27.60 6.74
CA LYS A 516 28.59 27.65 7.58
C LYS A 516 28.82 29.05 8.14
N LYS A 517 28.66 30.10 7.33
CA LYS A 517 28.79 31.50 7.79
C LYS A 517 27.75 31.89 8.85
N LEU A 518 26.51 31.38 8.75
CA LEU A 518 25.44 31.65 9.74
C LEU A 518 25.66 30.91 11.07
N LEU A 519 26.32 29.76 11.02
CA LEU A 519 26.58 28.90 12.18
C LEU A 519 27.94 29.18 12.84
N ASP A 520 28.89 29.85 12.18
CA ASP A 520 30.20 30.17 12.76
C ASP A 520 30.03 31.11 13.99
N PRO A 521 30.54 30.73 15.16
CA PRO A 521 30.45 31.55 16.38
C PRO A 521 31.15 32.92 16.27
N ARG A 522 32.02 33.12 15.26
CA ARG A 522 32.78 34.37 15.03
C ARG A 522 31.97 35.54 14.43
N HIS A 523 30.65 35.37 14.21
CA HIS A 523 29.74 36.44 13.79
C HIS A 523 28.69 36.83 14.86
N SER A 524 28.88 36.41 16.12
CA SER A 524 28.20 37.06 17.24
C SER A 524 28.84 38.45 17.51
N PRO A 525 28.07 39.54 17.65
CA PRO A 525 28.66 40.85 17.88
C PRO A 525 29.15 40.93 19.34
N ARG A 526 30.44 40.68 19.56
CA ARG A 526 31.13 41.03 20.80
C ARG A 526 32.37 41.87 20.51
N THR A 527 32.20 43.16 20.76
CA THR A 527 33.14 44.08 21.43
C THR A 527 34.64 43.84 21.18
N SER A 528 35.20 44.69 20.33
CA SER A 528 36.55 45.28 20.38
C SER A 528 37.68 44.47 21.06
N CYS A 529 38.60 43.94 20.26
CA CYS A 529 40.03 44.15 20.48
C CYS A 529 40.83 43.71 19.24
N HIS A 530 41.78 44.57 18.84
CA HIS A 530 42.61 44.49 17.65
C HIS A 530 43.50 43.24 17.53
N SER A 531 43.69 42.76 16.31
CA SER A 531 45.04 42.60 15.76
C SER A 531 45.00 42.35 14.24
N ASN A 532 45.69 43.23 13.52
CA ASN A 532 45.96 43.16 12.09
C ASN A 532 46.60 41.84 11.65
N LYS A 533 46.11 41.26 10.55
CA LYS A 533 46.97 40.59 9.56
C LYS A 533 46.28 40.59 8.19
N LYS A 534 46.82 41.42 7.29
CA LYS A 534 46.63 41.36 5.83
C LYS A 534 47.06 39.99 5.33
N ILE A 535 46.28 39.37 4.44
CA ILE A 535 46.76 38.68 3.23
C ILE A 535 45.61 38.62 2.20
N LYS A 536 45.90 39.31 1.08
CA LYS A 536 45.51 39.19 -0.33
C LYS A 536 44.16 38.58 -0.76
N SER A 537 43.46 39.45 -1.48
CA SER A 537 42.39 39.29 -2.46
C SER A 537 42.60 38.19 -3.49
N SER A 538 41.54 37.41 -3.74
CA SER A 538 41.24 36.76 -5.02
C SER A 538 39.84 37.19 -5.46
N SER A 539 39.76 37.64 -6.70
CA SER A 539 38.65 38.26 -7.43
C SER A 539 37.31 37.50 -7.36
N PRO A 540 36.16 38.19 -7.29
CA PRO A 540 34.85 37.58 -7.54
C PRO A 540 34.48 37.67 -9.04
N GLU A 541 33.88 36.59 -9.55
CA GLU A 541 33.18 36.54 -10.84
C GLU A 541 31.90 37.39 -10.81
N PRO A 542 31.44 37.96 -11.94
CA PRO A 542 30.31 38.87 -11.96
C PRO A 542 28.99 38.10 -11.83
N GLN A 543 28.30 38.27 -10.70
CA GLN A 543 26.90 37.86 -10.54
C GLN A 543 26.02 39.11 -10.66
N GLN A 544 25.30 39.24 -11.78
CA GLN A 544 24.26 40.24 -11.97
C GLN A 544 23.22 40.14 -10.85
N GLY A 545 23.04 41.23 -10.10
CA GLY A 545 21.91 41.42 -9.17
C GLY A 545 22.27 41.63 -7.69
N VAL A 546 23.55 41.56 -7.29
CA VAL A 546 23.93 41.87 -5.90
C VAL A 546 24.24 43.36 -5.77
N LEU A 547 23.49 44.08 -4.92
CA LEU A 547 23.83 45.46 -4.54
C LEU A 547 25.19 45.46 -3.82
N ASP A 548 26.11 46.31 -4.28
CA ASP A 548 27.44 46.44 -3.70
C ASP A 548 27.36 46.84 -2.23
N THR A 549 28.22 46.27 -1.39
CA THR A 549 28.23 46.50 0.07
C THR A 549 28.32 47.98 0.46
N GLU A 550 28.91 48.81 -0.40
CA GLU A 550 29.00 50.26 -0.25
C GLU A 550 27.64 50.94 -0.50
N THR A 551 26.91 50.52 -1.53
CA THR A 551 25.57 51.04 -1.87
C THR A 551 24.54 50.68 -0.80
N LEU A 552 24.64 49.49 -0.20
CA LEU A 552 23.80 49.07 0.92
C LEU A 552 24.06 49.89 2.18
N SER A 553 25.32 50.23 2.47
CA SER A 553 25.65 51.06 3.64
C SER A 553 25.18 52.50 3.47
N GLN A 554 25.26 53.05 2.25
CA GLN A 554 24.69 54.36 1.91
C GLN A 554 23.16 54.36 1.99
N LEU A 555 22.50 53.33 1.47
CA LEU A 555 21.04 53.16 1.56
C LEU A 555 20.58 53.04 3.02
N LEU A 556 21.30 52.26 3.85
CA LEU A 556 21.03 52.16 5.28
C LEU A 556 21.27 53.47 6.02
N GLY A 557 22.26 54.27 5.60
CA GLY A 557 22.47 55.62 6.11
C GLY A 557 21.27 56.53 5.84
N VAL A 558 20.74 56.52 4.61
CA VAL A 558 19.56 57.30 4.23
C VAL A 558 18.31 56.85 4.99
N LEU A 559 18.13 55.53 5.16
CA LEU A 559 16.99 54.95 5.86
C LEU A 559 17.07 55.08 7.39
N SER A 560 18.22 55.46 7.95
CA SER A 560 18.43 55.68 9.39
C SER A 560 18.23 57.15 9.81
N VAL A 561 18.22 58.08 8.87
CA VAL A 561 18.19 59.54 9.13
C VAL A 561 16.76 60.10 9.21
N GLY A 562 15.74 59.34 8.81
CA GLY A 562 14.33 59.70 8.99
C GLY A 562 13.53 58.56 9.63
N GLU A 563 12.42 58.89 10.30
CA GLU A 563 11.42 57.89 10.71
C GLU A 563 10.76 57.28 9.46
N VAL A 564 11.42 56.31 8.84
CA VAL A 564 10.87 55.57 7.71
C VAL A 564 9.81 54.61 8.22
N PRO A 565 8.59 54.58 7.64
CA PRO A 565 7.57 53.60 7.97
C PRO A 565 7.97 52.21 7.43
N TRP A 566 8.88 51.54 8.13
CA TRP A 566 9.47 50.26 7.73
C TRP A 566 8.44 49.12 7.63
N ARG A 567 7.30 49.24 8.32
CA ARG A 567 6.17 48.31 8.17
C ARG A 567 5.48 48.45 6.81
N GLU A 568 5.30 49.67 6.32
CA GLU A 568 4.76 49.90 4.97
C GLU A 568 5.76 49.47 3.89
N LEU A 569 7.06 49.63 4.15
CA LEU A 569 8.11 49.08 3.31
C LEU A 569 8.04 47.55 3.26
N ALA A 570 7.88 46.89 4.42
CA ALA A 570 7.71 45.44 4.48
C ALA A 570 6.43 44.97 3.77
N ASP A 571 5.34 45.75 3.83
CA ASP A 571 4.10 45.46 3.09
C ASP A 571 4.32 45.49 1.58
N ARG A 572 4.93 46.56 1.09
CA ARG A 572 5.20 46.77 -0.34
C ARG A 572 6.20 45.76 -0.91
N LEU A 573 7.12 45.26 -0.08
CA LEU A 573 8.06 44.19 -0.43
C LEU A 573 7.47 42.78 -0.26
N GLY A 574 6.23 42.63 0.23
CA GLY A 574 5.57 41.34 0.44
C GLY A 574 6.14 40.53 1.62
N MET A 575 6.74 41.21 2.60
CA MET A 575 7.49 40.64 3.72
C MET A 575 6.87 40.94 5.10
N MET A 576 5.55 41.17 5.15
CA MET A 576 4.86 41.53 6.40
C MET A 576 5.04 40.49 7.53
N THR A 577 5.20 39.21 7.18
CA THR A 577 5.50 38.14 8.14
C THR A 577 6.85 38.31 8.83
N LEU A 578 7.85 38.87 8.16
CA LEU A 578 9.16 39.18 8.75
C LEU A 578 9.12 40.47 9.58
N ALA A 579 8.16 41.36 9.28
CA ALA A 579 8.02 42.61 10.00
C ALA A 579 7.68 42.40 11.49
N HIS A 580 6.85 41.39 11.80
CA HIS A 580 6.54 41.03 13.19
C HIS A 580 7.75 40.48 13.95
N LEU A 581 8.68 39.81 13.27
CA LEU A 581 9.90 39.26 13.88
C LEU A 581 10.95 40.34 14.16
N TYR A 582 11.05 41.36 13.31
CA TYR A 582 12.04 42.42 13.44
C TYR A 582 11.55 43.63 14.24
N GLN A 583 10.30 43.64 14.71
CA GLN A 583 9.72 44.73 15.49
C GLN A 583 10.52 45.05 16.76
N ASP A 584 11.08 44.04 17.42
CA ASP A 584 11.87 44.19 18.65
C ASP A 584 13.37 44.29 18.39
N SER A 585 13.78 44.34 17.11
CA SER A 585 15.20 44.44 16.73
C SER A 585 15.68 45.91 16.74
N PRO A 586 16.96 46.19 17.07
CA PRO A 586 17.48 47.56 17.15
C PRO A 586 17.58 48.27 15.79
N SER A 587 17.47 47.55 14.67
CA SER A 587 17.50 48.09 13.30
C SER A 587 16.60 47.30 12.33
N PRO A 588 15.26 47.46 12.41
CA PRO A 588 14.31 46.65 11.63
C PRO A 588 14.50 46.74 10.11
N CYS A 589 14.78 47.95 9.59
CA CYS A 589 15.04 48.19 8.16
C CYS A 589 16.25 47.41 7.64
N GLN A 590 17.29 47.26 8.47
CA GLN A 590 18.52 46.56 8.09
C GLN A 590 18.28 45.06 7.95
N HIS A 591 17.58 44.47 8.92
CA HIS A 591 17.23 43.05 8.89
C HIS A 591 16.24 42.74 7.77
N LEU A 592 15.30 43.64 7.51
CA LEU A 592 14.37 43.54 6.38
C LEU A 592 15.13 43.57 5.04
N LEU A 593 15.97 44.57 4.77
CA LEU A 593 16.71 44.64 3.51
C LEU A 593 17.67 43.47 3.31
N HIS A 594 18.34 43.03 4.37
CA HIS A 594 19.21 41.87 4.33
C HIS A 594 18.42 40.59 4.01
N SER A 595 17.23 40.41 4.61
CA SER A 595 16.36 39.27 4.31
C SER A 595 15.74 39.34 2.90
N TYR A 596 15.42 40.53 2.38
CA TYR A 596 14.97 40.73 1.00
C TYR A 596 16.07 40.38 -0.02
N GLN A 597 17.31 40.83 0.24
CA GLN A 597 18.45 40.51 -0.61
C GLN A 597 18.82 39.03 -0.55
N LEU A 598 18.79 38.41 0.64
CA LEU A 598 18.97 36.97 0.80
C LEU A 598 17.87 36.16 0.12
N GLY A 599 16.66 36.71 0.02
CA GLY A 599 15.53 36.16 -0.72
C GLY A 599 15.62 36.32 -2.24
N GLY A 600 16.67 36.97 -2.77
CA GLY A 600 16.82 37.22 -4.20
C GLY A 600 15.88 38.30 -4.74
N GLY A 601 15.43 39.22 -3.89
CA GLY A 601 14.56 40.32 -4.28
C GLY A 601 15.20 41.22 -5.34
N ALA A 602 14.44 41.54 -6.39
CA ALA A 602 14.92 42.40 -7.47
C ALA A 602 15.14 43.85 -6.99
N VAL A 603 16.20 44.49 -7.49
CA VAL A 603 16.53 45.89 -7.19
C VAL A 603 15.42 46.83 -7.67
N GLU A 604 14.81 46.54 -8.82
CA GLU A 604 13.65 47.28 -9.35
C GLU A 604 12.44 47.25 -8.41
N GLY A 605 12.18 46.10 -7.76
CA GLY A 605 11.11 45.98 -6.75
C GLY A 605 11.39 46.84 -5.51
N LEU A 606 12.66 46.97 -5.13
CA LEU A 606 13.08 47.85 -4.03
C LEU A 606 12.98 49.33 -4.41
N VAL A 607 13.37 49.69 -5.64
CA VAL A 607 13.21 51.05 -6.17
C VAL A 607 11.74 51.45 -6.19
N GLY A 608 10.85 50.62 -6.74
CA GLY A 608 9.40 50.89 -6.76
C GLY A 608 8.77 50.99 -5.36
N ALA A 609 9.24 50.19 -4.40
CA ALA A 609 8.78 50.27 -3.01
C ALA A 609 9.23 51.58 -2.33
N LEU A 610 10.46 52.03 -2.58
CA LEU A 610 11.01 53.29 -2.05
C LEU A 610 10.38 54.53 -2.71
N GLU A 611 10.10 54.49 -4.01
CA GLU A 611 9.35 55.52 -4.74
C GLU A 611 7.92 55.64 -4.20
N GLY A 612 7.26 54.50 -3.95
CA GLY A 612 5.92 54.45 -3.37
C GLY A 612 5.82 55.01 -1.95
N LEU A 613 6.95 55.14 -1.24
CA LEU A 613 7.06 55.74 0.09
C LEU A 613 7.63 57.16 0.08
N GLY A 614 7.93 57.72 -1.11
CA GLY A 614 8.46 59.07 -1.25
C GLY A 614 9.93 59.24 -0.84
N LEU A 615 10.69 58.16 -0.70
CA LEU A 615 12.10 58.18 -0.29
C LEU A 615 13.03 58.41 -1.50
N THR A 616 12.99 59.63 -2.04
CA THR A 616 13.70 60.05 -3.27
C THR A 616 15.22 59.90 -3.17
N GLU A 617 15.80 60.11 -1.97
CA GLU A 617 17.22 59.96 -1.72
C GLU A 617 17.69 58.49 -1.79
N GLY A 618 16.88 57.54 -1.30
CA GLY A 618 17.16 56.10 -1.40
C GLY A 618 17.11 55.61 -2.85
N VAL A 619 16.16 56.13 -3.63
CA VAL A 619 16.02 55.86 -5.06
C VAL A 619 17.21 56.42 -5.86
N ARG A 620 17.68 57.63 -5.51
CA ARG A 620 18.84 58.25 -6.16
C ARG A 620 20.12 57.42 -5.97
N VAL A 621 20.35 56.90 -4.75
CA VAL A 621 21.50 56.03 -4.45
C VAL A 621 21.44 54.74 -5.27
N LEU A 622 20.27 54.12 -5.38
CA LEU A 622 20.08 52.89 -6.17
C LEU A 622 20.25 53.13 -7.68
N ARG A 623 19.72 54.22 -8.23
CA ARG A 623 19.87 54.58 -9.65
C ARG A 623 21.31 54.98 -10.00
N GLN A 624 22.04 55.62 -9.09
CA GLN A 624 23.47 55.91 -9.28
C GLN A 624 24.31 54.64 -9.28
N ALA A 625 23.98 53.66 -8.44
CA ALA A 625 24.64 52.36 -8.42
C ALA A 625 24.42 51.59 -9.74
N GLN A 626 23.21 51.62 -10.30
CA GLN A 626 22.90 51.03 -11.62
C GLN A 626 23.72 51.69 -12.75
N LEU A 627 23.82 53.03 -12.77
CA LEU A 627 24.64 53.76 -13.75
C LEU A 627 26.15 53.47 -13.66
N HIS A 628 26.66 53.16 -12.47
CA HIS A 628 28.05 52.78 -12.27
C HIS A 628 28.35 51.33 -12.75
N GLN A 629 27.38 50.42 -12.64
CA GLN A 629 27.48 49.07 -13.22
C GLN A 629 27.47 49.11 -14.76
N ASP A 630 26.65 49.97 -15.37
CA ASP A 630 26.60 50.11 -16.83
C ASP A 630 27.90 50.71 -17.42
N LYS A 631 28.52 51.68 -16.73
CA LYS A 631 29.81 52.27 -17.14
C LYS A 631 30.98 51.29 -17.05
N HIS A 632 30.97 50.37 -16.09
CA HIS A 632 31.97 49.30 -16.01
C HIS A 632 31.76 48.21 -17.06
N SER A 633 30.56 48.07 -17.62
CA SER A 633 30.28 47.14 -18.72
C SER A 633 30.75 47.67 -20.08
N THR A 634 30.92 48.98 -20.27
CA THR A 634 31.30 49.58 -21.56
C THR A 634 32.81 49.67 -21.82
N ASP A 635 33.66 49.40 -20.82
CA ASP A 635 35.13 49.52 -20.95
C ASP A 635 35.83 48.21 -21.36
N ALA A 636 35.06 47.13 -21.58
CA ALA A 636 35.58 45.79 -21.86
C ALA A 636 35.58 45.38 -23.34
N THR A 637 35.21 46.26 -24.28
CA THR A 637 35.16 45.90 -25.71
C THR A 637 35.71 46.99 -26.62
N VAL A 638 37.03 46.95 -26.84
CA VAL A 638 37.69 47.51 -28.03
C VAL A 638 38.85 46.59 -28.39
N ASP A 639 38.66 45.74 -29.41
CA ASP A 639 39.56 45.64 -30.58
C ASP A 639 39.08 44.54 -31.56
N SER A 640 38.62 44.95 -32.75
CA SER A 640 38.88 44.31 -34.05
C SER A 640 38.07 45.03 -35.13
N GLY A 641 38.78 45.79 -35.96
CA GLY A 641 38.23 46.55 -37.07
C GLY A 641 38.22 45.81 -38.41
N PHE A 642 37.33 46.27 -39.29
CA PHE A 642 37.37 46.43 -40.77
C PHE A 642 35.90 46.45 -41.25
N GLY A 643 35.26 47.59 -41.60
CA GLY A 643 35.41 48.35 -42.87
C GLY A 643 34.75 47.59 -44.03
N SER A 644 33.64 47.97 -44.68
CA SER A 644 33.23 49.31 -45.12
C SER A 644 31.73 49.40 -45.53
N GLN A 645 31.21 50.61 -45.39
CA GLN A 645 29.96 51.31 -45.79
C GLN A 645 29.37 51.08 -47.22
N PRO A 646 28.30 51.81 -47.66
CA PRO A 646 26.95 52.06 -47.09
C PRO A 646 25.84 51.98 -48.19
N MET A 647 24.59 52.40 -47.91
CA MET A 647 23.78 53.36 -48.72
C MET A 647 22.24 53.21 -48.52
N GLU A 648 21.63 54.29 -48.01
CA GLU A 648 20.32 54.92 -48.29
C GLU A 648 18.99 54.12 -48.15
N GLU A 649 18.14 54.53 -47.20
CA GLU A 649 16.93 55.36 -47.37
C GLU A 649 15.73 54.61 -47.97
N ALA A 650 14.68 54.42 -47.17
CA ALA A 650 13.37 55.04 -47.42
C ALA A 650 12.34 54.59 -46.39
N VAL A 651 11.73 55.59 -45.79
CA VAL A 651 10.51 55.57 -44.97
C VAL A 651 9.31 55.35 -45.90
N GLU A 652 8.34 54.50 -45.53
CA GLU A 652 6.91 54.85 -45.62
C GLU A 652 5.99 53.82 -44.93
N GLU A 653 4.87 54.38 -44.46
CA GLU A 653 3.86 53.89 -43.52
C GLU A 653 2.71 53.10 -44.24
N PRO A 654 1.54 52.75 -43.63
CA PRO A 654 0.84 51.48 -43.84
C PRO A 654 -0.48 51.58 -44.67
N PRO A 655 -1.54 50.77 -44.38
CA PRO A 655 -2.05 49.60 -45.13
C PRO A 655 -3.25 49.94 -46.07
N PRO A 656 -3.91 48.97 -46.75
CA PRO A 656 -5.14 48.44 -46.14
C PRO A 656 -5.55 46.98 -46.53
N VAL A 657 -6.54 46.54 -45.77
CA VAL A 657 -7.44 45.39 -45.91
C VAL A 657 -8.13 45.34 -47.29
N VAL A 658 -8.44 44.12 -47.79
CA VAL A 658 -9.77 43.64 -48.24
C VAL A 658 -9.66 42.39 -49.13
N ASN A 659 -10.38 41.35 -48.69
CA ASN A 659 -11.04 40.24 -49.40
C ASN A 659 -10.51 39.74 -50.76
N GLN A 660 -10.30 38.42 -50.82
CA GLN A 660 -11.14 37.51 -51.61
C GLN A 660 -11.29 36.18 -50.90
#